data_AF-A0AAN9Y3P5-F1
#
_entry.id   AF-A0AAN9Y3P5-F1
#
_cell.length_a   1.000
_cell.length_b   1.000
_cell.length_c   1.000
_cell.angle_alpha   90.00
_cell.angle_beta   90.00
_cell.angle_gamma   90.00
#
_symmetry.space_group_name_H-M   'P 1'
#
loop_
_entity.id
_entity.type
_entity.pdbx_description
1 polymer ?
#
loop_
_entity_poly.entity_id
_entity_poly.type
_entity_poly.pdbx_seq_one_letter_code
_entity_poly.pdbx_strand_id
1 'polypeptide(L)'
;MPCIKMRHLSSETKTPETNVEFETLAVSVPQPFVYHVELNRPSKRNAMNHTMWIEIKKCFEALSEDENCRSVVLSGSGSLFCSGIDLQCFMDIGQNFKETDDIARKCKAMLKVIRLYQSSLSSIEKCVKPVIAAVHNACLGGGVNMICSADIRYCTSDAWFQIKEIDIGLAADVGALQRLPKIIGSESLVRELVFTGRQFSAQEAKESGFVNRIFDSKEHLIKESLKIARDIASKSPVAVQTAKKSIIYSRDHSVEEGLEHIVMRISRKMNPGCISASIFISLFSIFLLSVVAVDRNKFKSCEQSSFCKRLRSQAPEQSPFKLLKETVNASESGVEGTILNVATNIQYSFLLQFLLDNTIRLRINEAKVTCPRYQPLKALISEPFRSPFEVVSAQDDVVTYRMGSAIVKFIVNPLRLEVYQNNELVIIINDFRKFVFEHHRQRPEEINEETNKNGEWEDRYHEHVDHKRCGPMAVGLDFSFPHASNIYGLSSHADSLSLRSTKDIDPYRLYNLDVFEYELNERMALYGAVPLIQAHGVNQTVGVFWLNSAETWVDINAVSESESNVNVVEKIVNLVSGGTKMENRHGSNAHFMSETGIIDVFLLLGPSFYEVMRQYSRLTGATPIPPYFSLGYHQCRWNYMDQDEVKSVAENFDKHDIPLDVVWLDIEYTQDKKYFTWDPTRFSDPLNMINALSSKGRKLVAIIDPHIKRDSNYFLHNDATQHGYYVKNKDGNDYEGWCWPGSSSYLDFFNPTVSEYWSNLFNPEIFKGTNNDVYIWNDMNEPSVFNGPEVTMPKDCIHHGDWEHRDVHNINGMYHVMATYEGLLKRSGGTRRPFILTRSHFAGTQRYAAIWTGDNMADWGHLKASYAMCLSSALGGFSFCGADVGGFFGNPDKQLLTRWYQAAVYLPFFRAHAHIETKRREPYLFDNTTMHIMRAAIRERQALMPFIYTLFWEHMHSGAPVIRPLVMEFPTEKEVFEIDDQLLLGKSILAKVVSEADVSQVDVYFPGVNEIWYNKYTYQQVKSGGVNSIPVTPNEIPVYIRGGSIIPLKNRIRRAASLTHHDPYTLIVALDINGTANGFLYVDEGDDFNYRNGKYLYLKFTYLNNQIISQFAGEGKLETKAWIEKIVIVGIPNLFKKAIVRSDSGGQEELEVKYNTAEHSLSIRKPAISITEQWTISLL
;
A
#
# COMPACT_ATOMS: atom_id res chain seq x y z
N MET A 1 37.08 19.13 -27.19
CA MET A 1 37.97 20.31 -27.36
C MET A 1 38.84 20.48 -26.11
N PRO A 2 40.06 21.05 -26.24
CA PRO A 2 41.23 20.66 -25.43
C PRO A 2 41.36 21.32 -24.06
N CYS A 3 42.13 20.62 -23.22
CA CYS A 3 42.54 20.89 -21.86
C CYS A 3 43.21 22.28 -21.68
N ILE A 4 42.69 23.11 -20.76
CA ILE A 4 43.36 24.35 -20.32
C ILE A 4 44.07 24.06 -18.98
N LYS A 5 45.40 24.08 -19.02
CA LYS A 5 46.30 24.20 -17.87
C LYS A 5 45.98 25.48 -17.10
N MET A 6 45.78 25.39 -15.79
CA MET A 6 45.98 26.53 -14.88
C MET A 6 47.17 26.29 -13.95
N ARG A 7 47.90 27.38 -13.75
CA ARG A 7 49.29 27.51 -13.30
C ARG A 7 49.46 27.25 -11.81
N HIS A 8 50.62 26.71 -11.45
CA HIS A 8 51.21 26.85 -10.13
C HIS A 8 51.43 28.34 -9.81
N LEU A 9 50.83 28.80 -8.72
CA LEU A 9 51.24 30.01 -8.00
C LEU A 9 51.73 29.56 -6.63
N SER A 10 53.05 29.62 -6.44
CA SER A 10 53.73 29.53 -5.17
C SER A 10 53.38 30.77 -4.33
N SER A 11 52.71 30.58 -3.20
CA SER A 11 52.66 31.59 -2.13
C SER A 11 53.27 30.99 -0.87
N GLU A 12 54.37 31.59 -0.42
CA GLU A 12 55.01 31.32 0.86
C GLU A 12 53.96 31.31 1.97
N THR A 13 53.81 30.17 2.64
CA THR A 13 52.99 30.05 3.86
C THR A 13 53.70 30.79 4.98
N LYS A 14 53.27 32.02 5.26
CA LYS A 14 53.45 32.62 6.59
C LYS A 14 52.72 31.72 7.60
N THR A 15 53.46 31.15 8.55
CA THR A 15 52.90 30.54 9.76
C THR A 15 52.02 31.56 10.48
N PRO A 16 50.72 31.30 10.69
CA PRO A 16 49.90 32.11 11.57
C PRO A 16 50.29 31.79 13.02
N GLU A 17 50.85 32.77 13.72
CA GLU A 17 50.96 32.75 15.18
C GLU A 17 49.54 32.73 15.77
N THR A 18 49.06 31.55 16.19
CA THR A 18 47.94 31.48 17.13
C THR A 18 48.47 31.87 18.50
N ASN A 19 48.46 33.18 18.81
CA ASN A 19 48.90 33.77 20.08
C ASN A 19 47.98 33.43 21.27
N VAL A 20 47.68 32.15 21.49
CA VAL A 20 46.98 31.66 22.69
C VAL A 20 47.85 30.60 23.35
N GLU A 21 48.64 31.00 24.34
CA GLU A 21 49.32 30.06 25.22
C GLU A 21 48.31 29.41 26.17
N PHE A 22 48.39 28.09 26.29
CA PHE A 22 47.58 27.29 27.20
C PHE A 22 48.48 26.72 28.30
N GLU A 23 48.03 26.77 29.55
CA GLU A 23 48.75 26.25 30.71
C GLU A 23 48.73 24.72 30.75
N THR A 24 47.60 24.13 30.36
CA THR A 24 47.30 22.71 30.55
C THR A 24 47.14 21.95 29.24
N LEU A 25 47.25 22.62 28.10
CA LEU A 25 47.27 22.03 26.76
C LEU A 25 48.54 22.46 26.03
N ALA A 26 49.13 21.57 25.23
CA ALA A 26 50.18 21.92 24.28
C ALA A 26 49.60 21.79 22.86
N VAL A 27 49.67 22.86 22.07
CA VAL A 27 49.18 22.86 20.68
C VAL A 27 50.38 23.02 19.75
N SER A 28 50.53 22.11 18.81
CA SER A 28 51.58 22.15 17.79
C SER A 28 51.01 21.88 16.39
N VAL A 29 51.76 22.26 15.35
CA VAL A 29 51.40 22.00 13.95
C VAL A 29 52.48 21.09 13.35
N PRO A 30 52.42 19.76 13.62
CA PRO A 30 53.47 18.83 13.17
C PRO A 30 53.54 18.68 11.65
N GLN A 31 52.46 19.01 10.93
CA GLN A 31 52.35 18.90 9.47
C GLN A 31 51.41 19.98 8.93
N PRO A 32 51.51 20.35 7.63
CA PRO A 32 50.62 21.35 7.04
C PRO A 32 49.16 21.01 7.27
N PHE A 33 48.43 21.97 7.83
CA PHE A 33 46.99 21.90 8.15
C PHE A 33 46.55 20.86 9.19
N VAL A 34 47.49 20.16 9.83
CA VAL A 34 47.22 19.18 10.89
C VAL A 34 47.68 19.74 12.22
N TYR A 35 46.76 19.94 13.15
CA TYR A 35 47.05 20.45 14.49
C TYR A 35 47.07 19.29 15.48
N HIS A 36 47.99 19.33 16.43
CA HIS A 36 48.12 18.33 17.49
C HIS A 36 47.95 19.01 18.84
N VAL A 37 46.86 18.68 19.52
CA VAL A 37 46.51 19.12 20.87
C VAL A 37 46.88 18.01 21.83
N GLU A 38 47.81 18.26 22.74
CA GLU A 38 48.22 17.32 23.78
C GLU A 38 47.79 17.82 25.17
N LEU A 39 47.10 17.00 25.96
CA LEU A 39 46.88 17.29 27.38
C LEU A 39 48.23 17.38 28.08
N ASN A 40 48.51 18.51 28.73
CA ASN A 40 49.83 18.85 29.22
C ASN A 40 49.87 19.04 30.74
N ARG A 41 49.50 18.01 31.50
CA ARG A 41 49.73 17.94 32.96
C ARG A 41 50.32 16.57 33.36
N PRO A 42 51.48 16.17 32.80
CA PRO A 42 51.99 14.81 32.92
C PRO A 42 52.31 14.42 34.38
N SER A 43 52.80 15.37 35.19
CA SER A 43 53.07 15.17 36.63
C SER A 43 51.82 14.89 37.46
N LYS A 44 50.64 15.24 36.94
CA LYS A 44 49.32 14.97 37.52
C LYS A 44 48.52 13.97 36.70
N ARG A 45 49.19 13.16 35.86
CA ARG A 45 48.55 12.14 35.00
C ARG A 45 47.39 12.71 34.18
N ASN A 46 47.57 13.93 33.68
CA ASN A 46 46.57 14.68 32.91
C ASN A 46 45.18 14.76 33.55
N ALA A 47 45.10 14.76 34.89
CA ALA A 47 43.84 15.02 35.57
C ALA A 47 43.28 16.40 35.14
N MET A 48 41.97 16.53 35.01
CA MET A 48 41.30 17.73 34.50
C MET A 48 40.98 18.69 35.66
N ASN A 49 41.80 19.73 35.83
CA ASN A 49 41.51 20.84 36.73
C ASN A 49 40.62 21.89 36.06
N HIS A 50 40.13 22.85 36.84
CA HIS A 50 39.25 23.92 36.33
C HIS A 50 39.82 24.65 35.11
N THR A 51 41.13 24.94 35.11
CA THR A 51 41.82 25.56 33.96
C THR A 51 41.70 24.71 32.70
N MET A 52 42.00 23.41 32.78
CA MET A 52 41.93 22.51 31.63
C MET A 52 40.53 22.44 31.02
N TRP A 53 39.48 22.42 31.84
CA TRP A 53 38.10 22.48 31.33
C TRP A 53 37.85 23.74 30.50
N ILE A 54 38.33 24.90 30.95
CA ILE A 54 38.17 26.16 30.21
C ILE A 54 39.03 26.16 28.93
N GLU A 55 40.27 25.68 29.03
CA GLU A 55 41.22 25.67 27.92
C GLU A 55 40.80 24.75 26.79
N ILE A 56 40.24 23.57 27.08
CA ILE A 56 39.69 22.67 26.04
C ILE A 56 38.61 23.40 25.23
N LYS A 57 37.70 24.11 25.90
CA LYS A 57 36.68 24.90 25.22
C LYS A 57 37.29 25.92 24.28
N LYS A 58 38.16 26.78 24.83
CA LYS A 58 38.82 27.86 24.10
C LYS A 58 39.65 27.34 22.92
N CYS A 59 40.40 26.26 23.13
CA CYS A 59 41.26 25.64 22.12
C CYS A 59 40.45 25.14 20.93
N PHE A 60 39.42 24.31 21.15
CA PHE A 60 38.65 23.73 20.05
C PHE A 60 37.70 24.74 19.37
N GLU A 61 37.22 25.77 20.09
CA GLU A 61 36.52 26.90 19.47
C GLU A 61 37.47 27.70 18.56
N ALA A 62 38.71 27.96 18.99
CA ALA A 62 39.71 28.64 18.16
C ALA A 62 40.11 27.82 16.93
N LEU A 63 40.38 26.52 17.08
CA LEU A 63 40.74 25.63 15.98
C LEU A 63 39.59 25.42 14.98
N SER A 64 38.33 25.55 15.43
CA SER A 64 37.16 25.49 14.55
C SER A 64 37.15 26.65 13.54
N GLU A 65 37.58 27.84 13.96
CA GLU A 65 37.60 29.06 13.15
C GLU A 65 38.92 29.25 12.37
N ASP A 66 40.00 28.57 12.74
CA ASP A 66 41.27 28.67 12.03
C ASP A 66 41.18 28.05 10.61
N GLU A 67 41.37 28.89 9.59
CA GLU A 67 41.37 28.49 8.18
C GLU A 67 42.55 27.55 7.83
N ASN A 68 43.63 27.63 8.60
CA ASN A 68 44.81 26.79 8.43
C ASN A 68 44.67 25.46 9.17
N CYS A 69 43.69 25.29 10.07
CA CYS A 69 43.39 23.99 10.65
C CYS A 69 42.41 23.22 9.75
N ARG A 70 42.74 21.98 9.38
CA ARG A 70 41.86 21.08 8.60
C ARG A 70 41.55 19.77 9.32
N SER A 71 42.42 19.32 10.21
CA SER A 71 42.21 18.16 11.08
C SER A 71 43.00 18.30 12.37
N VAL A 72 42.54 17.65 13.44
CA VAL A 72 43.14 17.73 14.78
C VAL A 72 43.43 16.33 15.31
N VAL A 73 44.60 16.13 15.89
CA VAL A 73 44.93 14.95 16.73
C VAL A 73 44.92 15.39 18.19
N LEU A 74 44.19 14.65 19.05
CA LEU A 74 44.11 14.85 20.49
C LEU A 74 44.83 13.70 21.21
N SER A 75 45.87 13.99 21.99
CA SER A 75 46.58 12.99 22.81
C SER A 75 46.82 13.49 24.24
N GLY A 76 47.43 12.68 25.10
CA GLY A 76 47.90 13.10 26.43
C GLY A 76 49.42 12.96 26.57
N SER A 77 50.06 13.86 27.33
CA SER A 77 51.49 13.77 27.65
C SER A 77 51.74 12.86 28.86
N GLY A 78 52.97 12.39 29.05
CA GLY A 78 53.31 11.54 30.21
C GLY A 78 52.81 10.10 30.11
N SER A 79 52.68 9.43 31.26
CA SER A 79 52.54 7.96 31.35
C SER A 79 51.17 7.39 31.01
N LEU A 80 50.11 8.21 30.96
CA LEU A 80 48.77 7.79 30.56
C LEU A 80 48.02 8.93 29.87
N PHE A 81 46.92 8.60 29.18
CA PHE A 81 46.14 9.59 28.46
C PHE A 81 45.46 10.60 29.39
N CYS A 82 44.54 10.16 30.26
CA CYS A 82 43.85 11.04 31.22
C CYS A 82 43.29 10.25 32.41
N SER A 83 43.52 10.74 33.63
CA SER A 83 43.04 10.11 34.88
C SER A 83 41.68 10.62 35.38
N GLY A 84 41.00 11.47 34.62
CA GLY A 84 39.67 12.01 34.97
C GLY A 84 39.75 13.36 35.66
N ILE A 85 38.74 13.71 36.47
CA ILE A 85 38.70 15.00 37.17
C ILE A 85 39.81 15.09 38.25
N ASP A 86 40.44 16.26 38.38
CA ASP A 86 41.43 16.51 39.44
C ASP A 86 40.76 16.52 40.82
N LEU A 87 41.30 15.74 41.77
CA LEU A 87 40.71 15.58 43.10
C LEU A 87 40.59 16.92 43.85
N GLN A 88 41.59 17.81 43.71
CA GLN A 88 41.53 19.12 44.35
C GLN A 88 40.44 19.96 43.71
N CYS A 89 40.32 19.93 42.37
CA CYS A 89 39.24 20.61 41.66
C CYS A 89 37.86 20.11 42.12
N PHE A 90 37.70 18.80 42.34
CA PHE A 90 36.47 18.22 42.86
C PHE A 90 36.18 18.65 44.31
N MET A 91 37.20 18.71 45.17
CA MET A 91 37.07 19.20 46.54
C MET A 91 36.72 20.69 46.60
N ASP A 92 37.33 21.52 45.75
CA ASP A 92 37.09 22.96 45.66
C ASP A 92 35.64 23.25 45.24
N ILE A 93 35.10 22.46 44.30
CA ILE A 93 33.68 22.48 43.93
C ILE A 93 32.82 22.22 45.19
N GLY A 94 33.11 21.15 45.94
CA GLY A 94 32.39 20.82 47.17
C GLY A 94 32.50 21.88 48.27
N GLN A 95 33.66 22.51 48.45
CA GLN A 95 33.88 23.58 49.44
C GLN A 95 33.16 24.87 49.08
N ASN A 96 33.19 25.29 47.80
CA ASN A 96 32.44 26.45 47.31
C ASN A 96 30.92 26.32 47.54
N PHE A 97 30.41 25.09 47.65
CA PHE A 97 29.02 24.83 48.02
C PHE A 97 28.78 24.76 49.52
N LYS A 98 29.78 24.62 50.39
CA LYS A 98 29.57 24.68 51.85
C LYS A 98 29.27 26.10 52.34
N GLU A 99 29.75 27.14 51.66
CA GLU A 99 29.65 28.54 52.09
C GLU A 99 28.29 29.20 51.80
N THR A 100 27.36 28.53 51.11
CA THR A 100 26.03 29.07 50.77
C THR A 100 24.91 28.26 51.43
N ASP A 101 24.22 28.77 52.45
CA ASP A 101 23.19 27.99 53.17
C ASP A 101 21.94 27.66 52.32
N ASP A 102 21.63 28.48 51.32
CA ASP A 102 20.47 28.29 50.44
C ASP A 102 20.68 27.17 49.40
N ILE A 103 19.90 26.10 49.54
CA ILE A 103 19.89 24.93 48.64
C ILE A 103 19.62 25.33 47.20
N ALA A 104 18.74 26.31 46.94
CA ALA A 104 18.42 26.72 45.57
C ALA A 104 19.61 27.41 44.90
N ARG A 105 20.35 28.25 45.63
CA ARG A 105 21.59 28.88 45.14
C ARG A 105 22.71 27.86 44.92
N LYS A 106 22.85 26.88 45.81
CA LYS A 106 23.77 25.72 45.63
C LYS A 106 23.46 24.98 44.32
N CYS A 107 22.19 24.60 44.09
CA CYS A 107 21.78 23.94 42.86
C CYS A 107 22.04 24.80 41.61
N LYS A 108 21.78 26.12 41.67
CA LYS A 108 22.01 27.03 40.55
C LYS A 108 23.50 27.21 40.24
N ALA A 109 24.35 27.24 41.24
CA ALA A 109 25.80 27.33 41.05
C ALA A 109 26.39 25.99 40.57
N MET A 110 25.89 24.85 41.05
CA MET A 110 26.25 23.52 40.53
C MET A 110 25.86 23.38 39.05
N LEU A 111 24.65 23.82 38.68
CA LEU A 111 24.21 23.83 37.28
C LEU A 111 25.15 24.63 36.37
N LYS A 112 25.73 25.73 36.85
CA LYS A 112 26.72 26.52 36.08
C LYS A 112 28.02 25.74 35.86
N VAL A 113 28.50 25.03 36.87
CA VAL A 113 29.71 24.19 36.78
C VAL A 113 29.50 23.04 35.81
N ILE A 114 28.39 22.30 35.93
CA ILE A 114 28.05 21.20 35.03
C ILE A 114 27.93 21.70 33.58
N ARG A 115 27.23 22.81 33.34
CA ARG A 115 27.10 23.41 31.99
C ARG A 115 28.44 23.85 31.42
N LEU A 116 29.34 24.38 32.25
CA LEU A 116 30.70 24.71 31.81
C LEU A 116 31.39 23.44 31.29
N TYR A 117 31.43 22.38 32.10
CA TYR A 117 32.11 21.12 31.75
C TYR A 117 31.48 20.42 30.53
N GLN A 118 30.15 20.36 30.46
CA GLN A 118 29.44 19.87 29.28
C GLN A 118 29.79 20.68 28.03
N SER A 119 29.84 22.01 28.13
CA SER A 119 30.21 22.87 27.00
C SER A 119 31.67 22.71 26.59
N SER A 120 32.55 22.44 27.55
CA SER A 120 33.97 22.19 27.30
C SER A 120 34.23 20.91 26.52
N LEU A 121 33.59 19.79 26.86
CA LEU A 121 33.79 18.57 26.05
C LEU A 121 33.01 18.60 24.75
N SER A 122 31.84 19.25 24.74
CA SER A 122 31.05 19.38 23.51
C SER A 122 31.69 20.32 22.49
N SER A 123 32.67 21.15 22.85
CA SER A 123 33.42 21.96 21.89
C SER A 123 34.24 21.10 20.92
N ILE A 124 34.69 19.91 21.35
CA ILE A 124 35.43 18.95 20.52
C ILE A 124 34.55 18.42 19.39
N GLU A 125 33.32 18.03 19.71
CA GLU A 125 32.32 17.55 18.75
C GLU A 125 31.83 18.68 17.84
N LYS A 126 31.61 19.88 18.41
CA LYS A 126 31.17 21.07 17.67
C LYS A 126 32.26 21.67 16.77
N CYS A 127 33.53 21.41 17.05
CA CYS A 127 34.64 21.83 16.19
C CYS A 127 34.41 21.29 14.78
N VAL A 128 34.38 22.17 13.79
CA VAL A 128 34.01 21.77 12.42
C VAL A 128 35.09 20.90 11.76
N LYS A 129 36.30 20.88 12.31
CA LYS A 129 37.43 20.07 11.85
C LYS A 129 37.35 18.67 12.48
N PRO A 130 37.65 17.58 11.74
CA PRO A 130 37.68 16.24 12.32
C PRO A 130 38.76 16.12 13.41
N VAL A 131 38.41 15.48 14.53
CA VAL A 131 39.25 15.26 15.70
C VAL A 131 39.50 13.76 15.90
N ILE A 132 40.78 13.38 15.94
CA ILE A 132 41.23 12.00 16.19
C ILE A 132 41.78 11.93 17.61
N ALA A 133 41.15 11.15 18.49
CA ALA A 133 41.67 10.85 19.81
C ALA A 133 42.67 9.67 19.75
N ALA A 134 43.91 9.93 20.18
CA ALA A 134 45.00 8.97 20.29
C ALA A 134 45.26 8.67 21.78
N VAL A 135 44.70 7.56 22.26
CA VAL A 135 44.68 7.18 23.68
C VAL A 135 45.75 6.14 24.00
N HIS A 136 46.75 6.49 24.82
CA HIS A 136 47.71 5.52 25.34
C HIS A 136 47.43 5.20 26.82
N ASN A 137 47.59 3.93 27.20
CA ASN A 137 47.39 3.46 28.56
C ASN A 137 46.01 3.86 29.14
N ALA A 138 45.92 4.26 30.41
CA ALA A 138 44.64 4.50 31.08
C ALA A 138 43.88 5.76 30.60
N CYS A 139 42.56 5.62 30.42
CA CYS A 139 41.62 6.72 30.15
C CYS A 139 40.38 6.59 31.06
N LEU A 140 40.24 7.50 32.03
CA LEU A 140 39.30 7.34 33.14
C LEU A 140 38.31 8.50 33.26
N GLY A 141 37.05 8.18 33.59
CA GLY A 141 36.00 9.14 33.94
C GLY A 141 35.88 10.28 32.92
N GLY A 142 36.21 11.51 33.34
CA GLY A 142 36.26 12.69 32.46
C GLY A 142 37.07 12.50 31.16
N GLY A 143 38.11 11.67 31.18
CA GLY A 143 38.85 11.27 29.97
C GLY A 143 38.02 10.46 28.98
N VAL A 144 37.22 9.50 29.46
CA VAL A 144 36.28 8.71 28.64
C VAL A 144 35.21 9.63 28.06
N ASN A 145 34.65 10.53 28.89
CA ASN A 145 33.68 11.53 28.43
C ASN A 145 34.28 12.40 27.31
N MET A 146 35.55 12.80 27.42
CA MET A 146 36.23 13.64 26.44
C MET A 146 36.41 12.92 25.09
N ILE A 147 36.88 11.67 25.09
CA ILE A 147 37.09 10.93 23.83
C ILE A 147 35.78 10.48 23.17
N CYS A 148 34.69 10.39 23.94
CA CYS A 148 33.35 10.22 23.36
C CYS A 148 32.93 11.39 22.48
N SER A 149 33.49 12.59 22.68
CA SER A 149 33.24 13.77 21.83
C SER A 149 34.15 13.84 20.60
N ALA A 150 35.10 12.91 20.42
CA ALA A 150 35.98 12.85 19.25
C ALA A 150 35.34 12.05 18.10
N ASP A 151 35.71 12.36 16.86
CA ASP A 151 35.15 11.70 15.67
C ASP A 151 35.76 10.30 15.45
N ILE A 152 37.06 10.15 15.72
CA ILE A 152 37.82 8.92 15.54
C ILE A 152 38.58 8.61 16.83
N ARG A 153 38.59 7.35 17.26
CA ARG A 153 39.34 6.89 18.44
C ARG A 153 40.29 5.76 18.09
N TYR A 154 41.54 5.92 18.48
CA TYR A 154 42.59 4.92 18.39
C TYR A 154 43.27 4.76 19.75
N CYS A 155 43.82 3.57 20.03
CA CYS A 155 44.49 3.34 21.30
C CYS A 155 45.73 2.45 21.21
N THR A 156 46.51 2.40 22.29
CA THR A 156 47.60 1.42 22.43
C THR A 156 47.10 0.07 22.95
N SER A 157 47.86 -1.01 22.74
CA SER A 157 47.51 -2.36 23.20
C SER A 157 47.44 -2.50 24.71
N ASP A 158 48.17 -1.66 25.45
CA ASP A 158 48.12 -1.54 26.92
C ASP A 158 47.04 -0.56 27.41
N ALA A 159 46.21 0.00 26.51
CA ALA A 159 45.15 0.92 26.90
C ALA A 159 43.99 0.20 27.59
N TRP A 160 43.36 0.92 28.51
CA TRP A 160 42.15 0.47 29.20
C TRP A 160 41.32 1.67 29.63
N PHE A 161 40.01 1.44 29.74
CA PHE A 161 39.00 2.48 29.89
C PHE A 161 38.09 2.19 31.07
N GLN A 162 37.61 3.26 31.74
CA GLN A 162 36.70 3.11 32.88
C GLN A 162 35.80 4.33 33.05
N ILE A 163 34.49 4.09 33.18
CA ILE A 163 33.50 5.11 33.57
C ILE A 163 33.47 5.16 35.09
N LYS A 164 34.39 5.92 35.68
CA LYS A 164 34.76 5.84 37.11
C LYS A 164 33.76 6.54 38.03
N GLU A 165 32.88 7.37 37.48
CA GLU A 165 31.98 8.26 38.24
C GLU A 165 31.08 7.49 39.22
N ILE A 166 30.58 6.31 38.83
CA ILE A 166 29.66 5.53 39.67
C ILE A 166 30.32 5.00 40.95
N ASP A 167 31.61 4.66 40.90
CA ASP A 167 32.39 4.18 42.05
C ASP A 167 32.58 5.26 43.13
N ILE A 168 32.42 6.52 42.75
CA ILE A 168 32.52 7.67 43.65
C ILE A 168 31.16 8.33 43.93
N GLY A 169 30.06 7.65 43.57
CA GLY A 169 28.68 8.09 43.84
C GLY A 169 28.16 9.18 42.90
N LEU A 170 28.71 9.28 41.69
CA LEU A 170 28.32 10.27 40.68
C LEU A 170 27.81 9.62 39.40
N ALA A 171 26.91 10.28 38.69
CA ALA A 171 26.59 9.94 37.31
C ALA A 171 27.62 10.59 36.37
N ALA A 172 27.95 9.93 35.25
CA ALA A 172 28.80 10.50 34.20
C ALA A 172 28.04 11.58 33.39
N ASP A 173 27.81 12.73 34.02
CA ASP A 173 26.89 13.79 33.60
C ASP A 173 27.48 14.80 32.58
N VAL A 174 28.74 14.62 32.16
CA VAL A 174 29.42 15.49 31.18
C VAL A 174 29.45 14.93 29.76
N GLY A 175 28.68 13.86 29.50
CA GLY A 175 28.26 13.48 28.15
C GLY A 175 28.48 12.02 27.72
N ALA A 176 29.18 11.20 28.51
CA ALA A 176 29.37 9.78 28.18
C ALA A 176 28.03 9.03 28.09
N LEU A 177 27.08 9.30 28.99
CA LEU A 177 25.78 8.62 29.01
C LEU A 177 24.94 8.88 27.75
N GLN A 178 25.13 10.01 27.09
CA GLN A 178 24.40 10.37 25.87
C GLN A 178 25.12 9.90 24.60
N ARG A 179 26.46 9.84 24.62
CA ARG A 179 27.28 9.53 23.43
C ARG A 179 27.64 8.06 23.32
N LEU A 180 27.90 7.38 24.43
CA LEU A 180 28.41 6.01 24.43
C LEU A 180 27.43 4.98 23.83
N PRO A 181 26.11 5.03 24.07
CA PRO A 181 25.14 4.16 23.39
C PRO A 181 25.21 4.27 21.86
N LYS A 182 25.40 5.50 21.36
CA LYS A 182 25.50 5.81 19.93
C LYS A 182 26.84 5.41 19.31
N ILE A 183 27.88 5.26 20.14
CA ILE A 183 29.21 4.83 19.71
C ILE A 183 29.31 3.30 19.66
N ILE A 184 28.86 2.62 20.72
CA ILE A 184 29.01 1.17 20.88
C ILE A 184 27.88 0.38 20.19
N GLY A 185 26.69 0.96 20.01
CA GLY A 185 25.54 0.30 19.36
C GLY A 185 24.85 -0.78 20.20
N SER A 186 25.49 -1.29 21.26
CA SER A 186 24.91 -2.21 22.24
C SER A 186 24.56 -1.47 23.54
N GLU A 187 23.27 -1.20 23.75
CA GLU A 187 22.80 -0.60 24.99
C GLU A 187 23.06 -1.48 26.22
N SER A 188 22.98 -2.81 26.06
CA SER A 188 23.21 -3.75 27.16
C SER A 188 24.65 -3.66 27.68
N LEU A 189 25.64 -3.66 26.77
CA LEU A 189 27.04 -3.51 27.14
C LEU A 189 27.31 -2.13 27.76
N VAL A 190 26.73 -1.07 27.21
CA VAL A 190 26.88 0.28 27.80
C VAL A 190 26.31 0.34 29.21
N ARG A 191 25.13 -0.23 29.46
CA ARG A 191 24.53 -0.32 30.80
C ARG A 191 25.43 -1.10 31.75
N GLU A 192 26.03 -2.20 31.30
CA GLU A 192 26.99 -2.96 32.10
C GLU A 192 28.21 -2.12 32.47
N LEU A 193 28.87 -1.49 31.50
CA LEU A 193 30.06 -0.66 31.73
C LEU A 193 29.77 0.54 32.65
N VAL A 194 28.59 1.17 32.48
CA VAL A 194 28.16 2.31 33.31
C VAL A 194 27.78 1.89 34.72
N PHE A 195 26.97 0.84 34.88
CA PHE A 195 26.43 0.45 36.19
C PHE A 195 27.45 -0.26 37.07
N THR A 196 28.36 -1.02 36.46
CA THR A 196 29.42 -1.72 37.21
C THR A 196 30.64 -0.85 37.44
N GLY A 197 30.81 0.23 36.67
CA GLY A 197 32.03 1.03 36.68
C GLY A 197 33.28 0.22 36.32
N ARG A 198 33.14 -0.97 35.73
CA ARG A 198 34.28 -1.88 35.51
C ARG A 198 35.24 -1.35 34.45
N GLN A 199 36.46 -1.87 34.49
CA GLN A 199 37.45 -1.64 33.44
C GLN A 199 37.11 -2.47 32.20
N PHE A 200 37.40 -1.92 31.03
CA PHE A 200 37.39 -2.65 29.77
C PHE A 200 38.69 -2.42 28.99
N SER A 201 39.18 -3.48 28.36
CA SER A 201 40.50 -3.52 27.72
C SER A 201 40.50 -2.85 26.34
N ALA A 202 41.68 -2.57 25.78
CA ALA A 202 41.83 -2.14 24.38
C ALA A 202 41.14 -3.09 23.39
N GLN A 203 41.20 -4.40 23.65
CA GLN A 203 40.60 -5.41 22.78
C GLN A 203 39.06 -5.35 22.84
N GLU A 204 38.50 -5.30 24.04
CA GLU A 204 37.05 -5.16 24.24
C GLU A 204 36.54 -3.81 23.68
N ALA A 205 37.32 -2.74 23.84
CA ALA A 205 37.02 -1.45 23.22
C ALA A 205 36.97 -1.53 21.69
N LYS A 206 37.79 -2.37 21.05
CA LYS A 206 37.78 -2.55 19.60
C LYS A 206 36.60 -3.41 19.16
N GLU A 207 36.34 -4.51 19.86
CA GLU A 207 35.23 -5.43 19.57
C GLU A 207 33.86 -4.79 19.75
N SER A 208 33.74 -3.89 20.73
CA SER A 208 32.52 -3.10 20.97
C SER A 208 32.35 -1.90 20.03
N GLY A 209 33.29 -1.64 19.11
CA GLY A 209 33.26 -0.46 18.24
C GLY A 209 33.61 0.87 18.92
N PHE A 210 34.03 0.85 20.19
CA PHE A 210 34.46 2.06 20.92
C PHE A 210 35.75 2.66 20.35
N VAL A 211 36.70 1.85 19.91
CA VAL A 211 37.92 2.28 19.20
C VAL A 211 38.09 1.55 17.86
N ASN A 212 38.64 2.22 16.86
CA ASN A 212 38.76 1.65 15.52
C ASN A 212 40.01 0.75 15.37
N ARG A 213 41.12 1.11 16.01
CA ARG A 213 42.43 0.43 15.88
C ARG A 213 43.24 0.47 17.17
N ILE A 214 44.07 -0.56 17.34
CA ILE A 214 44.99 -0.77 18.46
C ILE A 214 46.43 -0.76 17.90
N PHE A 215 47.35 -0.12 18.62
CA PHE A 215 48.77 0.02 18.23
C PHE A 215 49.71 -0.40 19.37
N ASP A 216 50.91 -0.88 19.05
CA ASP A 216 51.79 -1.49 20.07
C ASP A 216 52.47 -0.48 21.02
N SER A 217 52.54 0.80 20.65
CA SER A 217 53.20 1.84 21.43
C SER A 217 52.60 3.23 21.19
N LYS A 218 52.85 4.17 22.11
CA LYS A 218 52.41 5.57 21.98
C LYS A 218 53.00 6.20 20.72
N GLU A 219 54.27 5.96 20.43
CA GLU A 219 54.96 6.50 19.26
C GLU A 219 54.32 6.01 17.96
N HIS A 220 54.00 4.72 17.88
CA HIS A 220 53.30 4.14 16.73
C HIS A 220 51.90 4.72 16.58
N LEU A 221 51.14 4.80 17.66
CA LEU A 221 49.79 5.39 17.70
C LEU A 221 49.79 6.85 17.20
N ILE A 222 50.70 7.69 17.70
CA ILE A 222 50.78 9.10 17.29
C ILE A 222 51.16 9.22 15.81
N LYS A 223 52.14 8.44 15.35
CA LYS A 223 52.57 8.43 13.94
C LYS A 223 51.42 8.10 12.99
N GLU A 224 50.67 7.03 13.26
CA GLU A 224 49.56 6.63 12.40
C GLU A 224 48.35 7.57 12.54
N SER A 225 48.11 8.14 13.72
CA SER A 225 47.07 9.17 13.90
C SER A 225 47.35 10.42 13.08
N LEU A 226 48.61 10.90 13.07
CA LEU A 226 49.04 12.03 12.25
C LEU A 226 48.96 11.73 10.75
N LYS A 227 49.21 10.49 10.34
CA LYS A 227 49.06 10.06 8.95
C LYS A 227 47.60 10.13 8.49
N ILE A 228 46.66 9.58 9.27
CA ILE A 228 45.23 9.70 8.97
C ILE A 228 44.77 11.16 8.98
N ALA A 229 45.25 11.96 9.94
CA ALA A 229 44.93 13.38 10.00
C ALA A 229 45.42 14.12 8.75
N ARG A 230 46.61 13.79 8.21
CA ARG A 230 47.13 14.31 6.94
C ARG A 230 46.26 13.92 5.75
N ASP A 231 45.85 12.65 5.70
CA ASP A 231 45.00 12.15 4.62
C ASP A 231 43.66 12.89 4.60
N ILE A 232 43.07 13.14 5.78
CA ILE A 232 41.86 13.98 5.93
C ILE A 232 42.14 15.42 5.49
N ALA A 233 43.25 16.03 5.95
CA ALA A 233 43.61 17.42 5.63
C ALA A 233 43.89 17.66 4.13
N SER A 234 44.27 16.60 3.40
CA SER A 234 44.48 16.63 1.94
C SER A 234 43.17 16.72 1.13
N LYS A 235 42.02 16.39 1.72
CA LYS A 235 40.72 16.43 1.05
C LYS A 235 40.12 17.84 1.05
N SER A 236 39.04 18.04 0.30
CA SER A 236 38.29 19.30 0.30
C SER A 236 37.81 19.60 1.72
N PRO A 237 38.25 20.71 2.35
CA PRO A 237 37.85 21.05 3.70
C PRO A 237 36.34 21.30 3.78
N VAL A 238 35.74 21.84 2.71
CA VAL A 238 34.29 22.05 2.61
C VAL A 238 33.54 20.73 2.64
N ALA A 239 34.01 19.72 1.89
CA ALA A 239 33.36 18.41 1.83
C ALA A 239 33.49 17.67 3.16
N VAL A 240 34.68 17.63 3.74
CA VAL A 240 34.95 16.96 5.03
C VAL A 240 34.14 17.60 6.17
N GLN A 241 34.12 18.93 6.25
CA GLN A 241 33.35 19.64 7.28
C GLN A 241 31.83 19.46 7.10
N THR A 242 31.34 19.45 5.86
CA THR A 242 29.91 19.17 5.59
C THR A 242 29.57 17.73 5.97
N ALA A 243 30.42 16.76 5.62
CA ALA A 243 30.23 15.36 5.99
C ALA A 243 30.19 15.18 7.51
N LYS A 244 31.16 15.74 8.26
CA LYS A 244 31.17 15.71 9.73
C LYS A 244 29.88 16.29 10.31
N LYS A 245 29.48 17.50 9.88
CA LYS A 245 28.25 18.14 10.37
C LYS A 245 27.00 17.33 10.05
N SER A 246 26.96 16.67 8.90
CA SER A 246 25.84 15.82 8.50
C SER A 246 25.78 14.55 9.35
N ILE A 247 26.92 13.87 9.55
CA ILE A 247 27.00 12.66 10.38
C ILE A 247 26.57 12.96 11.81
N ILE A 248 27.03 14.08 12.39
CA ILE A 248 26.60 14.50 13.74
C ILE A 248 25.11 14.78 13.80
N TYR A 249 24.54 15.43 12.78
CA TYR A 249 23.11 15.71 12.72
C TYR A 249 22.30 14.41 12.59
N SER A 250 22.64 13.56 11.62
CA SER A 250 21.98 12.27 11.37
C SER A 250 22.09 11.28 12.53
N ARG A 251 23.09 11.42 13.41
CA ARG A 251 23.19 10.60 14.62
C ARG A 251 22.00 10.82 15.57
N ASP A 252 21.44 12.03 15.57
CA ASP A 252 20.43 12.47 16.54
C ASP A 252 19.06 12.73 15.88
N HIS A 253 18.91 12.44 14.58
CA HIS A 253 17.72 12.69 13.76
C HIS A 253 17.44 11.49 12.84
N SER A 254 16.25 11.44 12.25
CA SER A 254 15.92 10.45 11.23
C SER A 254 16.85 10.56 10.00
N VAL A 255 16.90 9.49 9.20
CA VAL A 255 17.63 9.50 7.93
C VAL A 255 17.10 10.63 7.02
N GLU A 256 15.78 10.84 6.99
CA GLU A 256 15.11 11.90 6.23
C GLU A 256 15.57 13.29 6.65
N GLU A 257 15.45 13.64 7.94
CA GLU A 257 15.92 14.92 8.46
C GLU A 257 17.43 15.12 8.21
N GLY A 258 18.21 14.03 8.23
CA GLY A 258 19.63 14.03 7.87
C GLY A 258 19.88 14.37 6.39
N LEU A 259 19.08 13.79 5.48
CA LEU A 259 19.12 14.04 4.04
C LEU A 259 18.66 15.47 3.73
N GLU A 260 17.61 15.97 4.37
CA GLU A 260 17.19 17.37 4.25
C GLU A 260 18.26 18.33 4.77
N HIS A 261 18.86 18.03 5.92
CA HIS A 261 19.91 18.85 6.51
C HIS A 261 21.14 18.95 5.58
N ILE A 262 21.53 17.87 4.89
CA ILE A 262 22.63 17.91 3.92
C ILE A 262 22.22 18.66 2.64
N VAL A 263 21.00 18.48 2.12
CA VAL A 263 20.47 19.23 0.97
C VAL A 263 20.48 20.73 1.27
N MET A 264 19.91 21.16 2.40
CA MET A 264 19.90 22.57 2.81
C MET A 264 21.30 23.16 2.95
N ARG A 265 22.29 22.37 3.38
CA ARG A 265 23.69 22.81 3.49
C ARG A 265 24.42 22.86 2.15
N ILE A 266 24.16 21.93 1.24
CA ILE A 266 24.74 21.92 -0.11
C ILE A 266 24.17 23.09 -0.91
N SER A 267 22.84 23.25 -0.91
CA SER A 267 22.14 24.32 -1.63
C SER A 267 22.57 25.72 -1.18
N ARG A 268 22.82 25.94 0.12
CA ARG A 268 23.34 27.23 0.63
C ARG A 268 24.80 27.53 0.26
N LYS A 269 25.58 26.53 -0.17
CA LYS A 269 26.98 26.68 -0.59
C LYS A 269 27.15 26.83 -2.11
N MET A 270 26.08 26.63 -2.90
CA MET A 270 26.07 26.87 -4.33
C MET A 270 25.81 28.36 -4.62
N ASN A 271 26.88 29.15 -4.74
CA ASN A 271 26.83 30.50 -5.28
C ASN A 271 26.81 30.43 -6.83
N PRO A 272 26.04 31.27 -7.55
CA PRO A 272 25.70 31.10 -8.97
C PRO A 272 26.80 31.60 -9.93
N GLY A 273 28.03 31.13 -9.76
CA GLY A 273 29.20 31.68 -10.45
C GLY A 273 30.00 30.70 -11.31
N CYS A 274 29.76 29.39 -11.25
CA CYS A 274 30.58 28.42 -11.99
C CYS A 274 29.80 27.16 -12.36
N ILE A 275 29.85 26.84 -13.66
CA ILE A 275 29.46 25.59 -14.33
C ILE A 275 28.03 25.58 -14.91
N SER A 276 27.96 25.35 -16.23
CA SER A 276 26.80 25.44 -17.12
C SER A 276 25.61 24.58 -16.68
N ALA A 277 24.48 25.25 -16.43
CA ALA A 277 23.23 24.67 -15.95
C ALA A 277 22.64 23.54 -16.82
N SER A 278 23.02 23.43 -18.10
CA SER A 278 22.37 22.49 -19.03
C SER A 278 22.88 21.05 -18.97
N ILE A 279 24.07 20.80 -18.42
CA ILE A 279 24.63 19.43 -18.34
C ILE A 279 24.40 18.82 -16.96
N PHE A 280 24.30 19.64 -15.91
CA PHE A 280 24.05 19.16 -14.55
C PHE A 280 22.57 18.89 -14.31
N ILE A 281 21.61 19.67 -14.85
CA ILE A 281 20.18 19.41 -14.65
C ILE A 281 19.77 18.03 -15.21
N SER A 282 20.34 17.61 -16.34
CA SER A 282 20.05 16.27 -16.90
C SER A 282 20.67 15.11 -16.12
N LEU A 283 21.75 15.35 -15.36
CA LEU A 283 22.37 14.33 -14.50
C LEU A 283 21.81 14.37 -13.06
N PHE A 284 21.34 15.53 -12.58
CA PHE A 284 20.76 15.72 -11.25
C PHE A 284 19.29 15.26 -11.19
N SER A 285 18.53 15.39 -12.27
CA SER A 285 17.17 14.84 -12.36
C SER A 285 17.12 13.30 -12.33
N ILE A 286 18.25 12.64 -12.62
CA ILE A 286 18.34 11.16 -12.58
C ILE A 286 18.64 10.66 -11.15
N PHE A 287 19.27 11.46 -10.30
CA PHE A 287 19.62 11.07 -8.92
C PHE A 287 18.66 11.61 -7.84
N LEU A 288 17.70 12.47 -8.20
CA LEU A 288 16.71 13.06 -7.27
C LEU A 288 15.39 12.27 -7.14
N LEU A 289 15.28 11.07 -7.71
CA LEU A 289 14.01 10.33 -7.79
C LEU A 289 14.03 8.93 -7.17
N SER A 290 14.87 8.67 -6.18
CA SER A 290 14.80 7.41 -5.43
C SER A 290 15.27 7.58 -3.99
N VAL A 291 14.52 8.36 -3.20
CA VAL A 291 14.32 7.95 -1.80
C VAL A 291 13.31 6.81 -1.90
N VAL A 292 13.77 5.59 -1.65
CA VAL A 292 12.92 4.42 -1.72
C VAL A 292 12.12 4.39 -0.41
N ALA A 293 10.83 4.72 -0.44
CA ALA A 293 9.94 4.67 0.73
C ALA A 293 9.74 3.21 1.18
N VAL A 294 9.69 2.29 0.21
CA VAL A 294 9.64 0.85 0.46
C VAL A 294 11.05 0.25 0.57
N ASP A 295 11.33 -0.58 1.57
CA ASP A 295 12.58 -1.36 1.58
C ASP A 295 12.51 -2.50 0.56
N ARG A 296 12.86 -2.20 -0.70
CA ARG A 296 12.85 -3.17 -1.81
C ARG A 296 13.74 -4.39 -1.56
N ASN A 297 14.72 -4.31 -0.64
CA ASN A 297 15.53 -5.48 -0.31
C ASN A 297 14.74 -6.57 0.40
N LYS A 298 13.55 -6.27 0.93
CA LYS A 298 12.67 -7.25 1.55
C LYS A 298 11.82 -8.02 0.55
N PHE A 299 11.70 -7.56 -0.69
CA PHE A 299 10.81 -8.16 -1.69
C PHE A 299 11.60 -8.65 -2.90
N LYS A 300 11.26 -9.83 -3.41
CA LYS A 300 11.95 -10.41 -4.58
C LYS A 300 11.59 -9.66 -5.85
N SER A 301 12.61 -9.39 -6.66
CA SER A 301 12.45 -9.17 -8.10
C SER A 301 12.20 -10.48 -8.84
N CYS A 302 11.80 -10.42 -10.11
CA CYS A 302 11.65 -11.64 -10.93
C CYS A 302 12.97 -12.41 -11.04
N GLU A 303 14.10 -11.70 -11.11
CA GLU A 303 15.43 -12.31 -11.20
C GLU A 303 15.83 -13.05 -9.90
N GLN A 304 15.31 -12.62 -8.75
CA GLN A 304 15.50 -13.27 -7.45
C GLN A 304 14.48 -14.40 -7.19
N SER A 305 13.39 -14.45 -7.96
CA SER A 305 12.43 -15.56 -7.93
C SER A 305 12.85 -16.63 -8.93
N SER A 306 13.36 -17.75 -8.43
CA SER A 306 13.96 -18.80 -9.26
C SER A 306 13.07 -19.26 -10.41
N PHE A 307 11.77 -19.46 -10.18
CA PHE A 307 10.85 -19.87 -11.25
C PHE A 307 10.53 -18.74 -12.23
N CYS A 308 10.38 -17.50 -11.75
CA CYS A 308 10.12 -16.36 -12.64
C CYS A 308 11.31 -16.17 -13.59
N LYS A 309 12.52 -16.17 -13.07
CA LYS A 309 13.75 -16.14 -13.86
C LYS A 309 13.80 -17.24 -14.93
N ARG A 310 13.48 -18.49 -14.56
CA ARG A 310 13.48 -19.62 -15.51
C ARG A 310 12.44 -19.44 -16.62
N LEU A 311 11.19 -19.11 -16.29
CA LEU A 311 10.12 -18.97 -17.28
C LEU A 311 10.28 -17.71 -18.15
N ARG A 312 10.81 -16.62 -17.59
CA ARG A 312 11.02 -15.35 -18.31
C ARG A 312 12.18 -15.43 -19.29
N SER A 313 13.29 -16.07 -18.91
CA SER A 313 14.50 -16.19 -19.72
C SER A 313 14.41 -17.18 -20.90
N GLN A 314 13.32 -17.96 -20.98
CA GLN A 314 13.15 -18.93 -22.06
C GLN A 314 13.14 -18.26 -23.44
N ALA A 315 14.06 -18.64 -24.33
CA ALA A 315 14.09 -18.13 -25.70
C ALA A 315 12.89 -18.65 -26.53
N PRO A 316 12.32 -17.87 -27.47
CA PRO A 316 11.21 -18.29 -28.35
C PRO A 316 11.54 -19.40 -29.37
N GLU A 317 12.55 -20.22 -29.13
CA GLU A 317 12.95 -21.34 -30.01
C GLU A 317 11.78 -22.33 -30.15
N GLN A 318 11.79 -23.21 -31.18
CA GLN A 318 10.67 -24.09 -31.54
C GLN A 318 10.04 -24.74 -30.28
N SER A 319 8.78 -24.37 -29.96
CA SER A 319 8.05 -24.91 -28.80
C SER A 319 8.10 -26.44 -28.88
N PRO A 320 8.58 -27.15 -27.85
CA PRO A 320 8.71 -28.61 -27.92
C PRO A 320 7.36 -29.32 -27.72
N PHE A 321 6.26 -28.57 -27.58
CA PHE A 321 4.94 -29.13 -27.30
C PHE A 321 4.15 -29.35 -28.57
N LYS A 322 3.60 -30.55 -28.71
CA LYS A 322 2.65 -30.92 -29.77
C LYS A 322 1.42 -31.62 -29.19
N LEU A 323 0.29 -31.47 -29.86
CA LEU A 323 -0.91 -32.26 -29.56
C LEU A 323 -0.77 -33.69 -30.11
N LEU A 324 -1.13 -34.70 -29.33
CA LEU A 324 -1.32 -36.07 -29.81
C LEU A 324 -2.76 -36.23 -30.31
N LYS A 325 -2.99 -35.90 -31.58
CA LYS A 325 -4.34 -35.83 -32.18
C LYS A 325 -5.14 -37.14 -32.01
N GLU A 326 -4.47 -38.29 -32.06
CA GLU A 326 -5.06 -39.61 -31.88
C GLU A 326 -5.65 -39.84 -30.47
N THR A 327 -5.25 -39.04 -29.50
CA THR A 327 -5.77 -39.10 -28.12
C THR A 327 -6.93 -38.13 -27.88
N VAL A 328 -7.25 -37.29 -28.85
CA VAL A 328 -8.28 -36.26 -28.69
C VAL A 328 -9.66 -36.88 -28.77
N ASN A 329 -10.42 -36.73 -27.70
CA ASN A 329 -11.78 -37.22 -27.57
C ASN A 329 -12.73 -36.06 -27.23
N ALA A 330 -13.84 -35.95 -27.97
CA ALA A 330 -14.86 -34.95 -27.72
C ALA A 330 -16.10 -35.64 -27.13
N SER A 331 -16.57 -35.14 -25.99
CA SER A 331 -17.78 -35.64 -25.32
C SER A 331 -18.57 -34.49 -24.69
N GLU A 332 -19.69 -34.79 -24.04
CA GLU A 332 -20.48 -33.80 -23.29
C GLU A 332 -19.71 -33.18 -22.10
N SER A 333 -18.59 -33.76 -21.67
CA SER A 333 -17.73 -33.19 -20.63
C SER A 333 -16.80 -32.08 -21.15
N GLY A 334 -16.58 -32.05 -22.46
CA GLY A 334 -15.62 -31.19 -23.14
C GLY A 334 -14.75 -31.98 -24.11
N VAL A 335 -13.64 -31.39 -24.52
CA VAL A 335 -12.60 -32.00 -25.35
C VAL A 335 -11.41 -32.32 -24.48
N GLU A 336 -11.05 -33.59 -24.42
CA GLU A 336 -9.89 -34.08 -23.67
C GLU A 336 -8.84 -34.66 -24.63
N GLY A 337 -7.59 -34.69 -24.19
CA GLY A 337 -6.51 -35.32 -24.94
C GLY A 337 -5.15 -35.11 -24.31
N THR A 338 -4.10 -35.49 -25.05
CA THR A 338 -2.72 -35.49 -24.57
C THR A 338 -1.85 -34.51 -25.35
N ILE A 339 -1.06 -33.72 -24.63
CA ILE A 339 0.02 -32.89 -25.16
C ILE A 339 1.35 -33.61 -24.86
N LEU A 340 2.22 -33.75 -25.86
CA LEU A 340 3.55 -34.34 -25.72
C LEU A 340 4.61 -33.24 -25.78
N ASN A 341 5.52 -33.23 -24.82
CA ASN A 341 6.80 -32.53 -24.96
C ASN A 341 7.78 -33.46 -25.70
N VAL A 342 8.11 -33.13 -26.95
CA VAL A 342 8.97 -33.98 -27.81
C VAL A 342 10.43 -34.03 -27.34
N ALA A 343 10.88 -33.05 -26.57
CA ALA A 343 12.25 -32.99 -26.07
C ALA A 343 12.45 -33.91 -24.85
N THR A 344 11.44 -34.02 -23.98
CA THR A 344 11.52 -34.80 -22.72
C THR A 344 10.71 -36.10 -22.75
N ASN A 345 9.87 -36.29 -23.77
CA ASN A 345 8.91 -37.39 -23.90
C ASN A 345 7.87 -37.45 -22.76
N ILE A 346 7.64 -36.34 -22.05
CA ILE A 346 6.63 -36.21 -21.00
C ILE A 346 5.28 -35.85 -21.61
N GLN A 347 4.22 -36.47 -21.08
CA GLN A 347 2.83 -36.29 -21.50
C GLN A 347 2.02 -35.50 -20.48
N TYR A 348 1.17 -34.61 -20.98
CA TYR A 348 0.27 -33.76 -20.20
C TYR A 348 -1.16 -33.98 -20.69
N SER A 349 -2.12 -34.09 -19.78
CA SER A 349 -3.54 -34.13 -20.12
C SER A 349 -4.08 -32.71 -20.23
N PHE A 350 -4.90 -32.42 -21.25
CA PHE A 350 -5.70 -31.20 -21.28
C PHE A 350 -7.20 -31.51 -21.29
N LEU A 351 -7.99 -30.57 -20.80
CA LEU A 351 -9.45 -30.55 -20.87
C LEU A 351 -9.91 -29.15 -21.27
N LEU A 352 -10.50 -29.04 -22.45
CA LEU A 352 -11.12 -27.83 -22.98
C LEU A 352 -12.64 -27.93 -22.85
N GLN A 353 -13.24 -27.03 -22.09
CA GLN A 353 -14.67 -27.02 -21.82
C GLN A 353 -15.32 -25.76 -22.38
N PHE A 354 -16.48 -25.96 -22.97
CA PHE A 354 -17.35 -24.90 -23.47
C PHE A 354 -18.43 -24.65 -22.43
N LEU A 355 -18.49 -23.43 -21.90
CA LEU A 355 -19.33 -23.04 -20.77
C LEU A 355 -20.42 -22.07 -21.23
N LEU A 356 -21.47 -21.92 -20.42
CA LEU A 356 -22.51 -20.94 -20.68
C LEU A 356 -21.92 -19.51 -20.81
N ASP A 357 -22.68 -18.64 -21.48
CA ASP A 357 -22.35 -17.23 -21.65
C ASP A 357 -21.06 -16.97 -22.46
N ASN A 358 -20.80 -17.77 -23.49
CA ASN A 358 -19.61 -17.65 -24.34
C ASN A 358 -18.28 -17.68 -23.55
N THR A 359 -18.20 -18.54 -22.53
CA THR A 359 -16.98 -18.74 -21.75
C THR A 359 -16.33 -20.08 -22.13
N ILE A 360 -15.00 -20.11 -22.19
CA ILE A 360 -14.23 -21.34 -22.45
C ILE A 360 -13.29 -21.57 -21.28
N ARG A 361 -13.15 -22.81 -20.80
CA ARG A 361 -12.19 -23.18 -19.75
C ARG A 361 -11.17 -24.16 -20.31
N LEU A 362 -9.89 -23.87 -20.22
CA LEU A 362 -8.80 -24.77 -20.57
C LEU A 362 -8.05 -25.18 -19.30
N ARG A 363 -7.97 -26.49 -19.07
CA ARG A 363 -7.17 -27.07 -17.99
C ARG A 363 -6.06 -27.92 -18.58
N ILE A 364 -4.84 -27.80 -18.05
CA ILE A 364 -3.69 -28.65 -18.41
C ILE A 364 -3.01 -29.12 -17.13
N ASN A 365 -2.73 -30.43 -17.06
CA ASN A 365 -2.05 -31.07 -15.95
C ASN A 365 -1.11 -32.18 -16.44
N GLU A 366 -0.21 -32.69 -15.58
CA GLU A 366 0.59 -33.88 -15.89
C GLU A 366 -0.33 -35.09 -16.10
N ALA A 367 -0.11 -35.87 -17.18
CA ALA A 367 -0.90 -37.07 -17.42
C ALA A 367 -0.67 -38.13 -16.33
N LYS A 368 0.54 -38.14 -15.75
CA LYS A 368 0.90 -38.97 -14.59
C LYS A 368 1.37 -38.07 -13.45
N VAL A 369 0.43 -37.68 -12.60
CA VAL A 369 0.70 -36.85 -11.42
C VAL A 369 1.48 -37.67 -10.39
N THR A 370 2.69 -37.22 -10.05
CA THR A 370 3.54 -37.84 -9.03
C THR A 370 3.74 -36.95 -7.80
N CYS A 371 3.65 -35.63 -7.97
CA CYS A 371 3.40 -34.67 -6.90
C CYS A 371 2.07 -33.93 -7.18
N PRO A 372 1.12 -33.89 -6.23
CA PRO A 372 -0.17 -33.20 -6.41
C PRO A 372 -0.01 -31.72 -6.77
N ARG A 373 -0.95 -31.19 -7.57
CA ARG A 373 -1.00 -29.78 -7.98
C ARG A 373 -2.32 -29.16 -7.55
N TYR A 374 -2.23 -28.04 -6.84
CA TYR A 374 -3.39 -27.39 -6.24
C TYR A 374 -4.31 -26.71 -7.26
N GLN A 375 -5.60 -26.63 -6.92
CA GLN A 375 -6.64 -25.91 -7.66
C GLN A 375 -7.46 -25.06 -6.68
N PRO A 376 -7.49 -23.72 -6.83
CA PRO A 376 -8.20 -22.83 -5.90
C PRO A 376 -9.71 -22.77 -6.16
N LEU A 377 -10.39 -23.92 -6.08
CA LEU A 377 -11.81 -24.05 -6.46
C LEU A 377 -12.77 -23.18 -5.62
N LYS A 378 -12.39 -22.74 -4.42
CA LYS A 378 -13.21 -21.83 -3.59
C LYS A 378 -13.35 -20.41 -4.16
N ALA A 379 -12.50 -20.04 -5.12
CA ALA A 379 -12.68 -18.81 -5.89
C ALA A 379 -13.99 -18.84 -6.70
N LEU A 380 -14.38 -20.03 -7.18
CA LEU A 380 -15.62 -20.24 -7.93
C LEU A 380 -16.83 -20.40 -6.99
N ILE A 381 -18.00 -19.93 -7.41
CA ILE A 381 -19.26 -20.14 -6.66
C ILE A 381 -19.66 -21.62 -6.68
N SER A 382 -19.51 -22.24 -7.85
CA SER A 382 -19.82 -23.64 -8.12
C SER A 382 -19.07 -24.11 -9.37
N GLU A 383 -19.13 -25.40 -9.69
CA GLU A 383 -18.67 -25.87 -11.00
C GLU A 383 -19.51 -25.18 -12.10
N PRO A 384 -18.87 -24.56 -13.11
CA PRO A 384 -19.58 -23.83 -14.15
C PRO A 384 -20.45 -24.73 -15.03
N PHE A 385 -21.60 -24.21 -15.44
CA PHE A 385 -22.51 -24.90 -16.35
C PHE A 385 -21.93 -24.96 -17.77
N ARG A 386 -22.05 -26.12 -18.39
CA ARG A 386 -21.53 -26.39 -19.74
C ARG A 386 -22.51 -25.92 -20.81
N SER A 387 -21.97 -25.62 -21.98
CA SER A 387 -22.70 -25.29 -23.19
C SER A 387 -22.41 -26.35 -24.25
N PRO A 388 -23.39 -26.72 -25.09
CA PRO A 388 -23.14 -27.62 -26.21
C PRO A 388 -22.14 -27.01 -27.20
N PHE A 389 -21.34 -27.87 -27.83
CA PHE A 389 -20.39 -27.50 -28.87
C PHE A 389 -20.37 -28.57 -29.97
N GLU A 390 -19.84 -28.21 -31.13
CA GLU A 390 -19.68 -29.13 -32.26
C GLU A 390 -18.22 -29.18 -32.73
N VAL A 391 -17.82 -30.34 -33.25
CA VAL A 391 -16.54 -30.52 -33.95
C VAL A 391 -16.77 -30.13 -35.41
N VAL A 392 -16.17 -29.02 -35.84
CA VAL A 392 -16.35 -28.47 -37.20
C VAL A 392 -15.44 -29.18 -38.21
N SER A 393 -14.19 -29.44 -37.84
CA SER A 393 -13.23 -30.13 -38.68
C SER A 393 -12.11 -30.76 -37.85
N ALA A 394 -11.56 -31.87 -38.33
CA ALA A 394 -10.42 -32.56 -37.74
C ALA A 394 -9.37 -32.88 -38.81
N GLN A 395 -8.82 -31.84 -39.45
CA GLN A 395 -7.75 -31.96 -40.46
C GLN A 395 -6.44 -32.38 -39.79
N ASP A 396 -5.45 -32.85 -40.57
CA ASP A 396 -4.21 -33.42 -40.04
C ASP A 396 -3.45 -32.46 -39.11
N ASP A 397 -3.44 -31.16 -39.42
CA ASP A 397 -2.70 -30.15 -38.65
C ASP A 397 -3.56 -29.29 -37.70
N VAL A 398 -4.90 -29.33 -37.84
CA VAL A 398 -5.82 -28.46 -37.08
C VAL A 398 -7.13 -29.17 -36.74
N VAL A 399 -7.54 -29.06 -35.47
CA VAL A 399 -8.88 -29.48 -35.01
C VAL A 399 -9.70 -28.25 -34.63
N THR A 400 -10.91 -28.12 -35.16
CA THR A 400 -11.76 -26.93 -35.00
C THR A 400 -13.05 -27.29 -34.26
N TYR A 401 -13.35 -26.51 -33.22
CA TYR A 401 -14.57 -26.61 -32.42
C TYR A 401 -15.39 -25.32 -32.55
N ARG A 402 -16.71 -25.42 -32.42
CA ARG A 402 -17.61 -24.26 -32.41
C ARG A 402 -18.58 -24.34 -31.24
N MET A 403 -18.75 -23.22 -30.55
CA MET A 403 -19.79 -22.99 -29.55
C MET A 403 -20.47 -21.67 -29.88
N GLY A 404 -21.69 -21.73 -30.44
CA GLY A 404 -22.39 -20.53 -30.91
C GLY A 404 -21.57 -19.77 -31.94
N SER A 405 -21.25 -18.51 -31.65
CA SER A 405 -20.40 -17.63 -32.48
C SER A 405 -18.90 -17.78 -32.23
N ALA A 406 -18.51 -18.55 -31.21
CA ALA A 406 -17.12 -18.78 -30.86
C ALA A 406 -16.56 -19.98 -31.66
N ILE A 407 -15.38 -19.82 -32.23
CA ILE A 407 -14.65 -20.90 -32.92
C ILE A 407 -13.29 -21.05 -32.25
N VAL A 408 -12.94 -22.27 -31.84
CA VAL A 408 -11.63 -22.60 -31.28
C VAL A 408 -10.90 -23.51 -32.26
N LYS A 409 -9.76 -23.07 -32.78
CA LYS A 409 -8.87 -23.89 -33.60
C LYS A 409 -7.69 -24.34 -32.76
N PHE A 410 -7.43 -25.62 -32.77
CA PHE A 410 -6.35 -26.27 -32.06
C PHE A 410 -5.31 -26.73 -33.07
N ILE A 411 -4.19 -26.03 -33.15
CA ILE A 411 -3.08 -26.29 -34.07
C ILE A 411 -2.17 -27.33 -33.41
N VAL A 412 -1.86 -28.40 -34.15
CA VAL A 412 -1.23 -29.61 -33.62
C VAL A 412 0.26 -29.43 -33.34
N ASN A 413 1.00 -28.83 -34.28
CA ASN A 413 2.46 -28.70 -34.19
C ASN A 413 2.99 -27.43 -34.91
N PRO A 414 3.66 -26.50 -34.21
CA PRO A 414 3.76 -26.43 -32.75
C PRO A 414 2.38 -26.19 -32.12
N LEU A 415 2.19 -26.65 -30.88
CA LEU A 415 0.95 -26.49 -30.14
C LEU A 415 0.53 -25.01 -30.07
N ARG A 416 -0.68 -24.68 -30.52
CA ARG A 416 -1.24 -23.32 -30.45
C ARG A 416 -2.76 -23.37 -30.52
N LEU A 417 -3.45 -22.48 -29.80
CA LEU A 417 -4.91 -22.35 -29.91
C LEU A 417 -5.26 -20.96 -30.44
N GLU A 418 -6.19 -20.90 -31.38
CA GLU A 418 -6.75 -19.65 -31.90
C GLU A 418 -8.24 -19.61 -31.59
N VAL A 419 -8.67 -18.55 -30.91
CA VAL A 419 -10.06 -18.34 -30.52
C VAL A 419 -10.61 -17.17 -31.30
N TYR A 420 -11.68 -17.44 -32.04
CA TYR A 420 -12.42 -16.46 -32.79
C TYR A 420 -13.77 -16.21 -32.12
N GLN A 421 -14.23 -14.97 -32.15
CA GLN A 421 -15.58 -14.59 -31.75
C GLN A 421 -16.16 -13.74 -32.87
N ASN A 422 -17.33 -14.10 -33.39
CA ASN A 422 -17.96 -13.43 -34.54
C ASN A 422 -17.04 -13.35 -35.78
N ASN A 423 -16.27 -14.43 -36.04
CA ASN A 423 -15.26 -14.54 -37.11
C ASN A 423 -14.04 -13.62 -36.98
N GLU A 424 -13.90 -12.85 -35.89
CA GLU A 424 -12.69 -12.09 -35.59
C GLU A 424 -11.77 -12.90 -34.68
N LEU A 425 -10.45 -12.87 -34.93
CA LEU A 425 -9.46 -13.55 -34.09
C LEU A 425 -9.21 -12.72 -32.82
N VAL A 426 -9.64 -13.23 -31.68
CA VAL A 426 -9.68 -12.44 -30.43
C VAL A 426 -8.61 -12.83 -29.43
N ILE A 427 -8.30 -14.12 -29.32
CA ILE A 427 -7.28 -14.64 -28.41
C ILE A 427 -6.45 -15.68 -29.17
N ILE A 428 -5.14 -15.58 -29.08
CA ILE A 428 -4.21 -16.65 -29.48
C ILE A 428 -3.51 -17.11 -28.21
N ILE A 429 -3.48 -18.41 -27.97
CA ILE A 429 -2.79 -19.03 -26.83
C ILE A 429 -1.53 -19.71 -27.35
N ASN A 430 -0.41 -19.49 -26.65
CA ASN A 430 0.91 -20.00 -27.02
C ASN A 430 1.42 -19.46 -28.38
N ASP A 431 1.18 -18.18 -28.64
CA ASP A 431 1.60 -17.48 -29.86
C ASP A 431 3.13 -17.29 -29.90
N PHE A 432 3.69 -16.86 -28.77
CA PHE A 432 5.12 -16.61 -28.55
C PHE A 432 5.89 -17.84 -28.05
N ARG A 433 5.22 -19.00 -28.02
CA ARG A 433 5.83 -20.29 -27.63
C ARG A 433 6.31 -20.31 -26.18
N LYS A 434 5.61 -19.63 -25.28
CA LYS A 434 5.93 -19.54 -23.85
C LYS A 434 5.13 -20.52 -22.99
N PHE A 435 4.43 -21.48 -23.60
CA PHE A 435 3.88 -22.60 -22.84
C PHE A 435 5.00 -23.36 -22.13
N VAL A 436 4.94 -23.39 -20.81
CA VAL A 436 5.85 -24.12 -19.92
C VAL A 436 5.03 -24.93 -18.94
N PHE A 437 5.48 -26.16 -18.71
CA PHE A 437 4.99 -26.99 -17.63
C PHE A 437 6.17 -27.78 -17.06
N GLU A 438 6.74 -27.30 -15.95
CA GLU A 438 7.81 -28.01 -15.24
C GLU A 438 7.23 -29.29 -14.63
N HIS A 439 7.49 -30.43 -15.26
CA HIS A 439 7.05 -31.75 -14.79
C HIS A 439 7.83 -32.18 -13.54
N HIS A 440 7.21 -33.00 -12.70
CA HIS A 440 7.88 -33.52 -11.52
C HIS A 440 9.12 -34.36 -11.90
N ARG A 441 10.23 -34.11 -11.21
CA ARG A 441 11.50 -34.84 -11.35
C ARG A 441 11.82 -35.55 -10.04
N GLN A 442 12.64 -36.60 -10.10
CA GLN A 442 13.12 -37.23 -8.87
C GLN A 442 14.13 -36.30 -8.17
N ARG A 443 13.97 -36.10 -6.85
CA ARG A 443 14.93 -35.32 -6.05
C ARG A 443 16.32 -35.98 -6.11
N PRO A 444 17.39 -35.22 -6.42
CA PRO A 444 18.77 -35.73 -6.37
C PRO A 444 19.14 -36.25 -4.98
N GLU A 445 20.02 -37.24 -4.91
CA GLU A 445 20.52 -37.78 -3.63
C GLU A 445 21.34 -36.74 -2.85
N GLU A 446 22.05 -35.85 -3.55
CA GLU A 446 22.81 -34.73 -2.97
C GLU A 446 22.51 -33.42 -3.72
N ILE A 447 22.32 -32.34 -2.96
CA ILE A 447 22.05 -30.99 -3.48
C ILE A 447 23.36 -30.19 -3.44
N ASN A 448 23.92 -29.91 -4.61
CA ASN A 448 25.16 -29.16 -4.82
C ASN A 448 24.99 -28.15 -5.98
N GLU A 449 26.04 -27.42 -6.34
CA GLU A 449 25.97 -26.40 -7.40
C GLU A 449 25.52 -26.96 -8.77
N GLU A 450 25.81 -28.22 -9.08
CA GLU A 450 25.40 -28.85 -10.33
C GLU A 450 23.97 -29.37 -10.31
N THR A 451 23.53 -29.92 -9.18
CA THR A 451 22.19 -30.50 -9.03
C THR A 451 21.12 -29.47 -8.64
N ASN A 452 21.52 -28.32 -8.09
CA ASN A 452 20.64 -27.20 -7.72
C ASN A 452 20.80 -25.98 -8.64
N LYS A 453 21.00 -26.21 -9.95
CA LYS A 453 21.12 -25.12 -10.93
C LYS A 453 19.88 -24.23 -10.87
N ASN A 454 20.09 -22.90 -10.86
CA ASN A 454 19.01 -21.90 -10.87
C ASN A 454 17.97 -22.04 -9.74
N GLY A 455 18.36 -22.59 -8.58
CA GLY A 455 17.47 -22.71 -7.41
C GLY A 455 16.30 -23.68 -7.62
N GLU A 456 16.49 -24.71 -8.45
CA GLU A 456 15.46 -25.70 -8.79
C GLU A 456 14.97 -26.52 -7.58
N TRP A 457 15.85 -26.81 -6.61
CA TRP A 457 15.55 -27.68 -5.46
C TRP A 457 15.65 -27.00 -4.11
N GLU A 458 16.63 -26.10 -3.93
CA GLU A 458 16.70 -25.23 -2.76
C GLU A 458 16.91 -23.79 -3.20
N ASP A 459 16.11 -22.88 -2.66
CA ASP A 459 16.15 -21.47 -3.01
C ASP A 459 16.32 -20.64 -1.75
N ARG A 460 17.34 -19.79 -1.74
CA ARG A 460 17.71 -19.00 -0.57
C ARG A 460 17.37 -17.55 -0.81
N TYR A 461 16.61 -16.98 0.11
CA TYR A 461 16.35 -15.55 0.15
C TYR A 461 16.72 -15.00 1.52
N HIS A 462 17.80 -14.23 1.56
CA HIS A 462 18.49 -13.83 2.80
C HIS A 462 18.82 -15.06 3.65
N GLU A 463 18.34 -15.12 4.88
CA GLU A 463 18.52 -16.22 5.82
C GLU A 463 17.54 -17.38 5.62
N HIS A 464 16.46 -17.18 4.87
CA HIS A 464 15.43 -18.19 4.66
C HIS A 464 15.83 -19.15 3.53
N VAL A 465 15.73 -20.45 3.82
CA VAL A 465 15.94 -21.53 2.85
C VAL A 465 14.61 -22.18 2.57
N ASP A 466 14.19 -22.14 1.32
CA ASP A 466 13.05 -22.88 0.81
C ASP A 466 13.55 -24.21 0.22
N HIS A 467 13.11 -25.33 0.80
CA HIS A 467 13.57 -26.67 0.44
C HIS A 467 12.83 -27.32 -0.75
N LYS A 468 11.75 -26.70 -1.25
CA LYS A 468 10.89 -27.17 -2.36
C LYS A 468 10.70 -28.70 -2.38
N ARG A 469 9.74 -29.22 -1.62
CA ARG A 469 9.52 -30.67 -1.48
C ARG A 469 9.47 -31.41 -2.83
N CYS A 470 8.80 -30.83 -3.82
CA CYS A 470 8.60 -31.41 -5.14
C CYS A 470 9.50 -30.81 -6.24
N GLY A 471 10.48 -29.98 -5.88
CA GLY A 471 11.36 -29.31 -6.85
C GLY A 471 10.63 -28.33 -7.78
N PRO A 472 11.08 -28.15 -9.04
CA PRO A 472 10.46 -27.24 -10.00
C PRO A 472 9.07 -27.71 -10.42
N MET A 473 8.07 -26.85 -10.24
CA MET A 473 6.67 -27.14 -10.57
C MET A 473 5.98 -25.98 -11.31
N ALA A 474 6.73 -25.01 -11.81
CA ALA A 474 6.12 -23.82 -12.40
C ALA A 474 5.38 -24.12 -13.70
N VAL A 475 4.34 -23.32 -13.94
CA VAL A 475 3.51 -23.35 -15.15
C VAL A 475 3.48 -21.98 -15.78
N GLY A 476 3.55 -21.92 -17.11
CA GLY A 476 3.56 -20.67 -17.87
C GLY A 476 2.75 -20.76 -19.16
N LEU A 477 2.06 -19.69 -19.53
CA LEU A 477 1.28 -19.61 -20.77
C LEU A 477 1.12 -18.17 -21.25
N ASP A 478 1.37 -17.93 -22.54
CA ASP A 478 1.15 -16.64 -23.18
C ASP A 478 -0.19 -16.55 -23.93
N PHE A 479 -0.74 -15.33 -23.94
CA PHE A 479 -1.98 -14.93 -24.58
C PHE A 479 -1.73 -13.67 -25.42
N SER A 480 -2.06 -13.72 -26.71
CA SER A 480 -2.07 -12.56 -27.60
C SER A 480 -3.49 -12.11 -27.90
N PHE A 481 -3.69 -10.80 -27.98
CA PHE A 481 -4.98 -10.16 -28.27
C PHE A 481 -4.86 -9.29 -29.52
N PRO A 482 -4.98 -9.85 -30.74
CA PRO A 482 -4.71 -9.12 -31.98
C PRO A 482 -5.55 -7.86 -32.21
N HIS A 483 -6.74 -7.80 -31.62
CA HIS A 483 -7.67 -6.67 -31.72
C HIS A 483 -7.44 -5.58 -30.66
N ALA A 484 -6.73 -5.89 -29.57
CA ALA A 484 -6.66 -5.04 -28.40
C ALA A 484 -5.40 -4.15 -28.43
N SER A 485 -5.56 -2.89 -27.99
CA SER A 485 -4.46 -1.95 -27.78
C SER A 485 -4.09 -1.82 -26.31
N ASN A 486 -5.04 -2.03 -25.40
CA ASN A 486 -4.88 -1.84 -23.96
C ASN A 486 -5.30 -3.09 -23.19
N ILE A 487 -4.63 -3.35 -22.07
CA ILE A 487 -4.94 -4.43 -21.12
C ILE A 487 -5.18 -3.80 -19.76
N TYR A 488 -6.18 -4.27 -19.03
CA TYR A 488 -6.57 -3.82 -17.69
C TYR A 488 -6.64 -5.00 -16.72
N GLY A 489 -6.57 -4.74 -15.41
CA GLY A 489 -6.82 -5.74 -14.38
C GLY A 489 -5.62 -5.96 -13.45
N LEU A 490 -5.38 -7.23 -13.09
CA LEU A 490 -4.29 -7.67 -12.19
C LEU A 490 -4.24 -7.00 -10.81
N SER A 491 -5.37 -6.50 -10.27
CA SER A 491 -5.35 -5.87 -8.94
C SER A 491 -4.75 -6.79 -7.85
N SER A 492 -3.97 -6.29 -6.87
CA SER A 492 -3.72 -4.87 -6.59
C SER A 492 -2.28 -4.43 -6.85
N HIS A 493 -2.13 -3.32 -7.59
CA HIS A 493 -0.87 -2.60 -7.80
C HIS A 493 -1.13 -1.10 -7.67
N ALA A 494 -0.16 -0.37 -7.14
CA ALA A 494 -0.18 1.09 -7.12
C ALA A 494 0.31 1.64 -8.46
N ASP A 495 -0.41 1.30 -9.53
CA ASP A 495 -0.05 1.62 -10.92
C ASP A 495 -1.24 2.21 -11.69
N SER A 496 -1.02 2.61 -12.94
CA SER A 496 -2.05 3.08 -13.85
C SER A 496 -3.12 2.04 -14.11
N LEU A 497 -4.34 2.50 -14.43
CA LEU A 497 -5.47 1.61 -14.74
C LEU A 497 -5.19 0.73 -15.98
N SER A 498 -4.71 1.34 -17.06
CA SER A 498 -4.18 0.61 -18.22
C SER A 498 -2.80 0.07 -17.85
N LEU A 499 -2.62 -1.25 -17.97
CA LEU A 499 -1.37 -1.91 -17.64
C LEU A 499 -0.28 -1.50 -18.63
N ARG A 500 0.91 -1.22 -18.09
CA ARG A 500 2.09 -0.77 -18.85
C ARG A 500 2.92 -1.96 -19.31
N SER A 501 3.74 -1.76 -20.35
CA SER A 501 4.66 -2.80 -20.81
C SER A 501 5.71 -3.13 -19.74
N THR A 502 6.05 -4.41 -19.61
CA THR A 502 7.02 -4.93 -18.63
C THR A 502 8.35 -5.35 -19.27
N LYS A 503 8.52 -5.13 -20.59
CA LYS A 503 9.66 -5.64 -21.39
C LYS A 503 11.04 -5.39 -20.77
N ASP A 504 11.25 -4.21 -20.20
CA ASP A 504 12.57 -3.77 -19.69
C ASP A 504 12.61 -3.60 -18.15
N ILE A 505 11.55 -4.04 -17.45
CA ILE A 505 11.37 -3.91 -15.99
C ILE A 505 10.82 -5.23 -15.41
N ASP A 506 10.51 -5.29 -14.11
CA ASP A 506 9.88 -6.48 -13.55
C ASP A 506 8.42 -6.66 -14.04
N PRO A 507 7.94 -7.91 -14.21
CA PRO A 507 6.54 -8.19 -14.52
C PRO A 507 5.62 -7.76 -13.38
N TYR A 508 4.31 -7.65 -13.65
CA TYR A 508 3.31 -7.52 -12.58
C TYR A 508 3.35 -8.76 -11.69
N ARG A 509 3.52 -8.56 -10.38
CA ARG A 509 3.58 -9.67 -9.41
C ARG A 509 2.27 -9.78 -8.65
N LEU A 510 1.75 -11.00 -8.54
CA LEU A 510 0.59 -11.39 -7.74
C LEU A 510 1.07 -12.33 -6.64
N TYR A 511 1.36 -11.74 -5.48
CA TYR A 511 1.75 -12.43 -4.26
C TYR A 511 1.33 -11.53 -3.10
N ASN A 512 0.33 -11.95 -2.32
CA ASN A 512 -0.25 -11.11 -1.27
C ASN A 512 0.81 -10.78 -0.22
N LEU A 513 1.23 -9.52 -0.14
CA LEU A 513 2.35 -9.08 0.68
C LEU A 513 1.99 -7.85 1.51
N ASP A 514 2.54 -7.80 2.73
CA ASP A 514 2.50 -6.64 3.60
C ASP A 514 3.62 -5.67 3.21
N VAL A 515 3.31 -4.77 2.27
CA VAL A 515 4.28 -3.81 1.71
C VAL A 515 4.14 -2.46 2.41
N PHE A 516 4.85 -2.34 3.52
CA PHE A 516 4.95 -1.09 4.28
C PHE A 516 5.47 0.06 3.42
N GLU A 517 4.81 1.22 3.50
CA GLU A 517 5.15 2.44 2.73
C GLU A 517 5.30 2.19 1.22
N TYR A 518 4.35 1.44 0.64
CA TYR A 518 4.40 1.08 -0.78
C TYR A 518 4.50 2.30 -1.70
N GLU A 519 5.28 2.16 -2.77
CA GLU A 519 5.50 3.21 -3.75
C GLU A 519 4.47 3.20 -4.88
N LEU A 520 4.36 4.34 -5.58
CA LEU A 520 3.50 4.51 -6.75
C LEU A 520 4.24 4.17 -8.05
N ASN A 521 3.46 3.88 -9.09
CA ASN A 521 3.93 3.52 -10.43
C ASN A 521 4.78 2.25 -10.43
N GLU A 522 4.47 1.32 -9.53
CA GLU A 522 5.22 0.08 -9.30
C GLU A 522 4.39 -1.17 -9.56
N ARG A 523 5.09 -2.24 -9.94
CA ARG A 523 4.52 -3.56 -10.31
C ARG A 523 4.75 -4.60 -9.21
N MET A 524 5.33 -4.15 -8.10
CA MET A 524 5.47 -4.92 -6.86
C MET A 524 4.10 -5.36 -6.40
N ALA A 525 3.99 -6.62 -5.97
CA ALA A 525 2.76 -7.12 -5.42
C ALA A 525 2.41 -6.35 -4.14
N LEU A 526 1.12 -6.07 -3.94
CA LEU A 526 0.60 -5.52 -2.70
C LEU A 526 -0.21 -6.61 -1.97
N TYR A 527 -1.25 -6.22 -1.25
CA TYR A 527 -1.96 -7.07 -0.31
C TYR A 527 -2.88 -8.13 -0.94
N GLY A 528 -3.30 -7.94 -2.19
CA GLY A 528 -4.28 -8.79 -2.86
C GLY A 528 -3.91 -9.15 -4.29
N ALA A 529 -4.46 -10.28 -4.76
CA ALA A 529 -4.15 -10.89 -6.04
C ALA A 529 -5.41 -11.33 -6.78
N VAL A 530 -5.75 -10.64 -7.87
CA VAL A 530 -6.85 -10.98 -8.77
C VAL A 530 -6.27 -11.26 -10.15
N PRO A 531 -6.04 -12.54 -10.50
CA PRO A 531 -5.40 -12.95 -11.76
C PRO A 531 -6.37 -12.88 -12.95
N LEU A 532 -6.99 -11.72 -13.17
CA LEU A 532 -7.89 -11.41 -14.28
C LEU A 532 -7.28 -10.27 -15.09
N ILE A 533 -7.19 -10.45 -16.41
CA ILE A 533 -6.97 -9.37 -17.37
C ILE A 533 -8.16 -9.19 -18.29
N GLN A 534 -8.37 -7.95 -18.74
CA GLN A 534 -9.32 -7.59 -19.77
C GLN A 534 -8.57 -6.86 -20.88
N ALA A 535 -8.60 -7.41 -22.09
CA ALA A 535 -7.97 -6.82 -23.27
C ALA A 535 -9.05 -6.13 -24.11
N HIS A 536 -8.82 -4.86 -24.44
CA HIS A 536 -9.79 -4.02 -25.12
C HIS A 536 -9.23 -3.42 -26.41
N GLY A 537 -10.04 -3.48 -27.45
CA GLY A 537 -9.94 -2.64 -28.64
C GLY A 537 -11.30 -2.00 -28.94
N VAL A 538 -11.33 -1.07 -29.89
CA VAL A 538 -12.50 -0.20 -30.21
C VAL A 538 -13.83 -0.97 -30.34
N ASN A 539 -13.80 -2.17 -30.90
CA ASN A 539 -15.01 -2.95 -31.18
C ASN A 539 -15.26 -4.09 -30.20
N GLN A 540 -14.25 -4.48 -29.41
CA GLN A 540 -14.31 -5.72 -28.66
C GLN A 540 -13.44 -5.70 -27.41
N THR A 541 -13.98 -6.31 -26.36
CA THR A 541 -13.32 -6.60 -25.10
C THR A 541 -13.39 -8.10 -24.87
N VAL A 542 -12.28 -8.70 -24.48
CA VAL A 542 -12.22 -10.09 -24.01
C VAL A 542 -11.44 -10.15 -22.69
N GLY A 543 -11.63 -11.19 -21.91
CA GLY A 543 -10.93 -11.40 -20.64
C GLY A 543 -10.24 -12.75 -20.56
N VAL A 544 -9.18 -12.81 -19.77
CA VAL A 544 -8.49 -14.04 -19.37
C VAL A 544 -8.42 -14.07 -17.86
N PHE A 545 -9.08 -15.06 -17.25
CA PHE A 545 -9.01 -15.33 -15.82
C PHE A 545 -8.16 -16.58 -15.57
N TRP A 546 -6.98 -16.36 -14.99
CA TRP A 546 -6.00 -17.39 -14.67
C TRP A 546 -6.21 -17.90 -13.24
N LEU A 547 -6.88 -19.04 -13.08
CA LEU A 547 -7.27 -19.57 -11.78
C LEU A 547 -6.10 -20.31 -11.10
N ASN A 548 -5.17 -19.54 -10.53
CA ASN A 548 -4.02 -20.07 -9.78
C ASN A 548 -3.75 -19.19 -8.54
N SER A 549 -3.52 -19.82 -7.38
CA SER A 549 -3.32 -19.16 -6.08
C SER A 549 -1.86 -19.13 -5.62
N ALA A 550 -0.94 -19.69 -6.39
CA ALA A 550 0.48 -19.58 -6.12
C ALA A 550 1.00 -18.17 -6.50
N GLU A 551 2.24 -17.88 -6.12
CA GLU A 551 2.95 -16.70 -6.64
C GLU A 551 2.88 -16.69 -8.16
N THR A 552 2.38 -15.59 -8.72
CA THR A 552 2.18 -15.44 -10.16
C THR A 552 2.81 -14.15 -10.67
N TRP A 553 3.57 -14.23 -11.76
CA TRP A 553 4.13 -13.09 -12.47
C TRP A 553 3.46 -12.97 -13.83
N VAL A 554 3.20 -11.74 -14.27
CA VAL A 554 2.55 -11.47 -15.55
C VAL A 554 3.35 -10.44 -16.33
N ASP A 555 4.01 -10.90 -17.38
CA ASP A 555 4.62 -10.00 -18.36
C ASP A 555 3.53 -9.42 -19.25
N ILE A 556 3.56 -8.11 -19.49
CA ILE A 556 2.63 -7.39 -20.36
C ILE A 556 3.43 -6.71 -21.47
N ASN A 557 2.92 -6.77 -22.69
CA ASN A 557 3.42 -5.97 -23.80
C ASN A 557 2.22 -5.33 -24.50
N ALA A 558 1.95 -4.07 -24.17
CA ALA A 558 0.83 -3.30 -24.68
C ALA A 558 1.23 -2.45 -25.89
N VAL A 559 0.39 -2.42 -26.93
CA VAL A 559 0.70 -1.70 -28.19
C VAL A 559 0.69 -0.18 -28.03
N SER A 560 -0.13 0.38 -27.13
CA SER A 560 -0.27 1.84 -26.97
C SER A 560 1.07 2.55 -26.66
N GLU A 561 1.99 1.88 -25.96
CA GLU A 561 3.34 2.40 -25.70
C GLU A 561 4.29 2.24 -26.90
N SER A 562 4.12 1.20 -27.72
CA SER A 562 5.01 0.88 -28.84
C SER A 562 4.94 1.88 -30.01
N GLU A 563 3.79 2.53 -30.23
CA GLU A 563 3.65 3.55 -31.28
C GLU A 563 4.29 4.89 -30.91
N SER A 564 4.52 5.16 -29.62
CA SER A 564 5.13 6.41 -29.12
C SER A 564 6.66 6.46 -29.27
N ASN A 565 7.33 5.32 -29.42
CA ASN A 565 8.79 5.19 -29.40
C ASN A 565 9.45 4.92 -30.77
N VAL A 566 8.70 4.96 -31.88
CA VAL A 566 9.26 4.69 -33.22
C VAL A 566 10.05 5.91 -33.72
N ASN A 567 11.37 5.87 -33.59
CA ASN A 567 12.27 6.87 -34.17
C ASN A 567 12.13 6.92 -35.70
N VAL A 568 12.22 8.13 -36.29
CA VAL A 568 12.09 8.38 -37.74
C VAL A 568 13.03 7.50 -38.59
N VAL A 569 14.17 7.11 -38.03
CA VAL A 569 15.15 6.22 -38.68
C VAL A 569 14.61 4.80 -38.88
N GLU A 570 13.85 4.25 -37.93
CA GLU A 570 13.24 2.92 -38.03
C GLU A 570 12.14 2.87 -39.10
N LYS A 571 11.38 3.96 -39.26
CA LYS A 571 10.42 4.11 -40.37
C LYS A 571 11.10 4.09 -41.75
N ILE A 572 12.30 4.67 -41.85
CA ILE A 572 13.07 4.69 -43.11
C ILE A 572 13.71 3.32 -43.38
N VAL A 573 14.26 2.65 -42.37
CA VAL A 573 14.86 1.31 -42.51
C VAL A 573 13.81 0.27 -42.95
N ASN A 574 12.59 0.35 -42.42
CA ASN A 574 11.48 -0.50 -42.84
C ASN A 574 11.00 -0.23 -44.29
N LEU A 575 11.23 0.98 -44.80
CA LEU A 575 10.87 1.36 -46.17
C LEU A 575 11.89 0.86 -47.20
N VAL A 576 13.16 0.73 -46.82
CA VAL A 576 14.28 0.45 -47.75
C VAL A 576 14.66 -1.04 -47.76
N SER A 577 14.32 -1.81 -46.72
CA SER A 577 14.79 -3.20 -46.56
C SER A 577 14.01 -4.27 -47.32
N GLY A 578 12.90 -3.96 -48.00
CA GLY A 578 12.22 -4.89 -48.94
C GLY A 578 11.82 -6.27 -48.35
N GLY A 579 11.86 -6.43 -47.04
CA GLY A 579 11.51 -7.65 -46.34
C GLY A 579 9.99 -7.84 -46.36
N THR A 580 9.58 -9.08 -46.62
CA THR A 580 8.19 -9.54 -46.53
C THR A 580 7.55 -9.01 -45.26
N LYS A 581 6.50 -8.19 -45.43
CA LYS A 581 5.61 -7.68 -44.40
C LYS A 581 5.22 -8.77 -43.38
N MET A 582 5.85 -8.79 -42.22
CA MET A 582 5.16 -9.12 -40.96
C MET A 582 4.32 -7.88 -40.60
N GLU A 583 3.27 -7.61 -41.38
CA GLU A 583 2.24 -6.63 -41.05
C GLU A 583 1.66 -6.96 -39.66
N ASN A 584 1.70 -6.01 -38.72
CA ASN A 584 0.77 -5.80 -37.58
C ASN A 584 -0.08 -7.00 -37.11
N ARG A 585 0.50 -8.17 -36.85
CA ARG A 585 -0.25 -9.37 -36.42
C ARG A 585 -0.45 -9.50 -34.91
N HIS A 586 0.29 -8.72 -34.12
CA HIS A 586 0.34 -8.93 -32.68
C HIS A 586 -0.13 -7.64 -32.02
N GLY A 587 -1.41 -7.62 -31.63
CA GLY A 587 -1.93 -6.64 -30.68
C GLY A 587 -1.28 -6.83 -29.30
N SER A 588 -1.88 -6.31 -28.24
CA SER A 588 -1.33 -6.46 -26.89
C SER A 588 -1.24 -7.94 -26.48
N ASN A 589 -0.27 -8.29 -25.64
CA ASN A 589 -0.08 -9.67 -25.16
C ASN A 589 0.31 -9.73 -23.68
N ALA A 590 0.07 -10.89 -23.08
CA ALA A 590 0.36 -11.19 -21.69
C ALA A 590 0.97 -12.59 -21.53
N HIS A 591 1.94 -12.76 -20.62
CA HIS A 591 2.53 -14.05 -20.29
C HIS A 591 2.44 -14.31 -18.78
N PHE A 592 1.58 -15.25 -18.40
CA PHE A 592 1.37 -15.66 -17.01
C PHE A 592 2.37 -16.75 -16.63
N MET A 593 2.95 -16.63 -15.44
CA MET A 593 3.95 -17.55 -14.88
C MET A 593 3.62 -17.80 -13.40
N SER A 594 3.17 -18.99 -13.03
CA SER A 594 2.86 -19.35 -11.64
C SER A 594 3.82 -20.40 -11.11
N GLU A 595 4.17 -20.31 -9.82
CA GLU A 595 5.17 -21.17 -9.20
C GLU A 595 4.76 -22.65 -9.12
N THR A 596 3.47 -22.91 -8.88
CA THR A 596 2.90 -24.26 -8.78
C THR A 596 1.46 -24.29 -9.33
N GLY A 597 0.71 -25.35 -9.00
CA GLY A 597 -0.66 -25.56 -9.45
C GLY A 597 -0.73 -26.14 -10.86
N ILE A 598 -1.95 -26.15 -11.39
CA ILE A 598 -2.20 -26.50 -12.80
C ILE A 598 -2.34 -25.23 -13.64
N ILE A 599 -2.36 -25.39 -14.95
CA ILE A 599 -2.91 -24.36 -15.84
C ILE A 599 -4.43 -24.54 -15.80
N ASP A 600 -5.15 -23.56 -15.28
CA ASP A 600 -6.62 -23.50 -15.31
C ASP A 600 -7.00 -22.07 -15.71
N VAL A 601 -7.48 -21.91 -16.93
CA VAL A 601 -7.76 -20.59 -17.51
C VAL A 601 -9.16 -20.52 -18.08
N PHE A 602 -9.85 -19.43 -17.76
CA PHE A 602 -11.13 -19.06 -18.37
C PHE A 602 -10.92 -17.95 -19.39
N LEU A 603 -11.45 -18.15 -20.59
CA LEU A 603 -11.52 -17.15 -21.65
C LEU A 603 -12.94 -16.57 -21.66
N LEU A 604 -13.04 -15.28 -21.40
CA LEU A 604 -14.28 -14.51 -21.29
C LEU A 604 -14.45 -13.73 -22.59
N LEU A 605 -15.30 -14.19 -23.52
CA LEU A 605 -15.26 -13.69 -24.91
C LEU A 605 -16.01 -12.37 -25.15
N GLY A 606 -16.51 -11.72 -24.09
CA GLY A 606 -17.23 -10.45 -24.17
C GLY A 606 -18.46 -10.51 -25.10
N PRO A 607 -18.69 -9.50 -25.98
CA PRO A 607 -17.69 -8.59 -26.56
C PRO A 607 -17.52 -7.23 -25.86
N SER A 608 -18.22 -6.92 -24.77
CA SER A 608 -18.06 -5.66 -24.03
C SER A 608 -17.52 -5.88 -22.62
N PHE A 609 -17.00 -4.83 -21.98
CA PHE A 609 -16.65 -4.85 -20.55
C PHE A 609 -17.79 -5.38 -19.67
N TYR A 610 -19.03 -4.97 -19.95
CA TYR A 610 -20.22 -5.46 -19.23
C TYR A 610 -20.37 -6.98 -19.33
N GLU A 611 -20.13 -7.54 -20.52
CA GLU A 611 -20.24 -8.98 -20.74
C GLU A 611 -19.08 -9.75 -20.10
N VAL A 612 -17.85 -9.24 -20.17
CA VAL A 612 -16.70 -9.82 -19.48
C VAL A 612 -16.93 -9.83 -17.96
N MET A 613 -17.42 -8.73 -17.40
CA MET A 613 -17.75 -8.65 -15.96
C MET A 613 -18.92 -9.57 -15.57
N ARG A 614 -19.93 -9.71 -16.43
CA ARG A 614 -21.04 -10.68 -16.22
C ARG A 614 -20.51 -12.12 -16.24
N GLN A 615 -19.68 -12.46 -17.21
CA GLN A 615 -19.06 -13.79 -17.33
C GLN A 615 -18.20 -14.08 -16.09
N TYR A 616 -17.35 -13.14 -15.67
CA TYR A 616 -16.51 -13.28 -14.49
C TYR A 616 -17.31 -13.40 -13.18
N SER A 617 -18.34 -12.56 -12.99
CA SER A 617 -19.20 -12.62 -11.80
C SER A 617 -20.08 -13.87 -11.74
N ARG A 618 -20.42 -14.49 -12.88
CA ARG A 618 -21.05 -15.83 -12.89
C ARG A 618 -20.11 -16.92 -12.38
N LEU A 619 -18.81 -16.78 -12.60
CA LEU A 619 -17.81 -17.73 -12.10
C LEU A 619 -17.50 -17.49 -10.62
N THR A 620 -17.22 -16.25 -10.23
CA THR A 620 -16.65 -15.90 -8.91
C THR A 620 -17.61 -15.18 -7.97
N GLY A 621 -18.80 -14.80 -8.44
CA GLY A 621 -19.78 -14.02 -7.70
C GLY A 621 -19.58 -12.52 -7.83
N ALA A 622 -20.60 -11.76 -7.44
CA ALA A 622 -20.55 -10.31 -7.30
C ALA A 622 -20.62 -9.94 -5.81
N THR A 623 -20.32 -8.69 -5.49
CA THR A 623 -20.53 -8.17 -4.14
C THR A 623 -22.03 -8.21 -3.83
N PRO A 624 -22.49 -8.87 -2.76
CA PRO A 624 -23.88 -8.80 -2.36
C PRO A 624 -24.23 -7.38 -1.93
N ILE A 625 -25.52 -7.05 -1.89
CA ILE A 625 -25.97 -5.76 -1.36
C ILE A 625 -25.44 -5.58 0.09
N PRO A 626 -24.61 -4.55 0.36
CA PRO A 626 -23.97 -4.40 1.68
C PRO A 626 -24.96 -3.92 2.73
N PRO A 627 -24.64 -3.96 4.04
CA PRO A 627 -25.37 -3.18 5.02
C PRO A 627 -25.34 -1.69 4.69
N TYR A 628 -26.47 -1.00 4.73
CA TYR A 628 -26.60 0.40 4.33
C TYR A 628 -25.64 1.32 5.09
N PHE A 629 -25.42 1.08 6.39
CA PHE A 629 -24.50 1.88 7.21
C PHE A 629 -23.05 1.81 6.70
N SER A 630 -22.63 0.70 6.06
CA SER A 630 -21.24 0.52 5.61
C SER A 630 -20.91 1.34 4.37
N LEU A 631 -21.91 1.95 3.75
CA LEU A 631 -21.73 2.95 2.70
C LEU A 631 -21.62 4.37 3.28
N GLY A 632 -21.79 4.55 4.59
CA GLY A 632 -21.67 5.83 5.27
C GLY A 632 -20.21 6.28 5.43
N TYR A 633 -19.97 7.18 6.40
CA TYR A 633 -18.61 7.61 6.76
C TYR A 633 -18.08 6.82 7.96
N HIS A 634 -16.85 6.34 7.82
CA HIS A 634 -16.13 5.53 8.79
C HIS A 634 -14.96 6.35 9.38
N GLN A 635 -14.94 6.50 10.70
CA GLN A 635 -13.85 7.17 11.42
C GLN A 635 -12.96 6.13 12.11
N CYS A 636 -11.67 6.13 11.75
CA CYS A 636 -10.66 5.23 12.30
C CYS A 636 -9.35 5.99 12.59
N ARG A 637 -8.51 5.40 13.43
CA ARG A 637 -7.05 5.65 13.54
C ARG A 637 -6.42 4.50 14.33
N TRP A 638 -5.12 4.34 14.20
CA TRP A 638 -4.28 3.62 15.15
C TRP A 638 -3.82 4.59 16.24
N ASN A 639 -4.29 4.59 17.48
CA ASN A 639 -5.52 3.97 17.97
C ASN A 639 -6.42 5.03 18.61
N TYR A 640 -7.70 4.71 18.79
CA TYR A 640 -8.45 5.24 19.92
C TYR A 640 -8.07 4.45 21.16
N MET A 641 -7.64 5.16 22.20
CA MET A 641 -6.90 4.58 23.31
C MET A 641 -7.80 3.89 24.32
N ASP A 642 -9.01 4.40 24.55
CA ASP A 642 -9.95 3.88 25.55
C ASP A 642 -11.42 4.17 25.18
N GLN A 643 -12.34 3.62 25.97
CA GLN A 643 -13.78 3.78 25.78
C GLN A 643 -14.28 5.23 25.93
N ASP A 644 -13.61 6.04 26.76
CA ASP A 644 -13.97 7.45 26.97
C ASP A 644 -13.58 8.30 25.77
N GLU A 645 -12.45 7.99 25.14
CA GLU A 645 -12.05 8.58 23.87
C GLU A 645 -13.02 8.22 22.75
N VAL A 646 -13.44 6.97 22.62
CA VAL A 646 -14.47 6.56 21.63
C VAL A 646 -15.75 7.37 21.81
N LYS A 647 -16.20 7.53 23.06
CA LYS A 647 -17.36 8.35 23.41
C LYS A 647 -17.13 9.82 23.04
N SER A 648 -15.99 10.40 23.40
CA SER A 648 -15.61 11.78 23.10
C SER A 648 -15.60 12.05 21.60
N VAL A 649 -15.03 11.15 20.80
CA VAL A 649 -15.05 11.23 19.33
C VAL A 649 -16.50 11.26 18.85
N ALA A 650 -17.30 10.27 19.22
CA ALA A 650 -18.70 10.19 18.81
C ALA A 650 -19.54 11.43 19.21
N GLU A 651 -19.28 12.01 20.38
CA GLU A 651 -19.95 13.24 20.84
C GLU A 651 -19.50 14.49 20.09
N ASN A 652 -18.21 14.59 19.72
CA ASN A 652 -17.73 15.71 18.92
C ASN A 652 -18.29 15.68 17.49
N PHE A 653 -18.47 14.50 16.89
CA PHE A 653 -19.19 14.40 15.61
C PHE A 653 -20.62 14.96 15.70
N ASP A 654 -21.36 14.64 16.77
CA ASP A 654 -22.70 15.20 17.00
C ASP A 654 -22.64 16.72 17.24
N LYS A 655 -21.72 17.19 18.09
CA LYS A 655 -21.56 18.60 18.46
C LYS A 655 -21.28 19.49 17.24
N HIS A 656 -20.52 18.97 16.28
CA HIS A 656 -20.10 19.72 15.09
C HIS A 656 -20.99 19.47 13.85
N ASP A 657 -22.11 18.74 14.01
CA ASP A 657 -23.06 18.37 12.94
C ASP A 657 -22.39 17.61 11.78
N ILE A 658 -21.48 16.69 12.13
CA ILE A 658 -20.77 15.83 11.19
C ILE A 658 -21.38 14.42 11.27
N PRO A 659 -21.98 13.89 10.19
CA PRO A 659 -22.50 12.53 10.18
C PRO A 659 -21.37 11.51 10.40
N LEU A 660 -21.69 10.44 11.13
CA LEU A 660 -20.77 9.35 11.44
C LEU A 660 -21.57 8.06 11.59
N ASP A 661 -21.22 7.05 10.81
CA ASP A 661 -21.86 5.73 10.86
C ASP A 661 -21.07 4.73 11.71
N VAL A 662 -19.74 4.77 11.63
CA VAL A 662 -18.89 3.73 12.24
C VAL A 662 -17.66 4.32 12.92
N VAL A 663 -17.44 3.93 14.17
CA VAL A 663 -16.14 4.12 14.87
C VAL A 663 -15.37 2.81 14.84
N TRP A 664 -14.06 2.89 14.62
CA TRP A 664 -13.19 1.73 14.48
C TRP A 664 -12.21 1.61 15.64
N LEU A 665 -11.92 0.38 16.05
CA LEU A 665 -10.90 0.04 17.02
C LEU A 665 -9.84 -0.83 16.35
N ASP A 666 -8.64 -0.24 16.25
CA ASP A 666 -7.42 -0.88 15.79
C ASP A 666 -6.74 -1.62 16.98
N ILE A 667 -5.61 -2.30 16.78
CA ILE A 667 -5.09 -3.39 17.62
C ILE A 667 -4.93 -3.06 19.11
N GLU A 668 -4.78 -1.79 19.49
CA GLU A 668 -4.60 -1.38 20.89
C GLU A 668 -5.82 -1.62 21.78
N TYR A 669 -7.02 -1.90 21.24
CA TYR A 669 -8.18 -2.22 22.09
C TYR A 669 -8.06 -3.57 22.82
N THR A 670 -7.24 -4.46 22.28
CA THR A 670 -7.05 -5.82 22.78
C THR A 670 -6.17 -5.83 24.05
N GLN A 671 -6.29 -6.89 24.85
CA GLN A 671 -5.35 -7.14 25.93
C GLN A 671 -4.06 -7.76 25.36
N ASP A 672 -2.96 -7.01 25.33
CA ASP A 672 -1.64 -7.48 24.86
C ASP A 672 -1.64 -8.12 23.46
N LYS A 673 -2.51 -7.64 22.56
CA LYS A 673 -2.69 -8.16 21.18
C LYS A 673 -3.22 -9.60 21.15
N LYS A 674 -4.01 -9.96 22.17
CA LYS A 674 -4.82 -11.19 22.19
C LYS A 674 -6.19 -10.88 21.59
N TYR A 675 -6.48 -11.35 20.39
CA TYR A 675 -7.79 -11.17 19.77
C TYR A 675 -8.92 -11.82 20.59
N PHE A 676 -10.17 -11.41 20.34
CA PHE A 676 -11.35 -11.80 21.15
C PHE A 676 -11.24 -11.41 22.65
N THR A 677 -10.37 -10.47 22.99
CA THR A 677 -10.25 -9.87 24.33
C THR A 677 -10.36 -8.35 24.26
N TRP A 678 -10.55 -7.73 25.42
CA TRP A 678 -10.53 -6.28 25.60
C TRP A 678 -9.48 -5.95 26.65
N ASP A 679 -8.73 -4.86 26.47
CA ASP A 679 -7.88 -4.34 27.52
C ASP A 679 -8.76 -3.99 28.74
N PRO A 680 -8.55 -4.63 29.91
CA PRO A 680 -9.47 -4.50 31.04
C PRO A 680 -9.43 -3.12 31.71
N THR A 681 -8.39 -2.31 31.43
CA THR A 681 -8.25 -0.96 31.99
C THR A 681 -8.84 0.07 31.02
N ARG A 682 -8.49 -0.03 29.73
CA ARG A 682 -8.87 0.94 28.70
C ARG A 682 -10.29 0.71 28.16
N PHE A 683 -10.74 -0.54 28.16
CA PHE A 683 -12.07 -0.98 27.69
C PHE A 683 -12.72 -1.87 28.75
N SER A 684 -12.91 -1.31 29.94
CA SER A 684 -13.49 -2.00 31.10
C SER A 684 -14.99 -2.32 30.95
N ASP A 685 -15.73 -1.56 30.14
CA ASP A 685 -17.16 -1.76 29.86
C ASP A 685 -17.47 -1.56 28.35
N PRO A 686 -16.98 -2.47 27.49
CA PRO A 686 -17.11 -2.33 26.04
C PRO A 686 -18.57 -2.43 25.58
N LEU A 687 -19.39 -3.24 26.27
CA LEU A 687 -20.80 -3.42 25.91
C LEU A 687 -21.60 -2.13 26.08
N ASN A 688 -21.39 -1.37 27.15
CA ASN A 688 -22.05 -0.09 27.34
C ASN A 688 -21.58 0.95 26.32
N MET A 689 -20.27 1.00 26.02
CA MET A 689 -19.73 1.84 24.94
C MET A 689 -20.41 1.53 23.60
N ILE A 690 -20.53 0.25 23.24
CA ILE A 690 -21.19 -0.19 22.00
C ILE A 690 -22.67 0.19 22.03
N ASN A 691 -23.38 -0.07 23.12
CA ASN A 691 -24.81 0.29 23.25
C ASN A 691 -25.04 1.80 23.11
N ALA A 692 -24.11 2.63 23.61
CA ALA A 692 -24.17 4.09 23.46
C ALA A 692 -23.98 4.55 22.00
N LEU A 693 -23.15 3.85 21.21
CA LEU A 693 -23.04 4.06 19.77
C LEU A 693 -24.32 3.60 19.06
N SER A 694 -24.78 2.38 19.35
CA SER A 694 -26.00 1.79 18.79
C SER A 694 -27.24 2.64 19.03
N SER A 695 -27.40 3.24 20.22
CA SER A 695 -28.54 4.12 20.53
C SER A 695 -28.59 5.38 19.67
N LYS A 696 -27.47 5.74 19.02
CA LYS A 696 -27.38 6.86 18.07
C LYS A 696 -27.41 6.40 16.61
N GLY A 697 -27.68 5.12 16.35
CA GLY A 697 -27.70 4.52 15.02
C GLY A 697 -26.31 4.16 14.46
N ARG A 698 -25.25 4.26 15.27
CA ARG A 698 -23.87 3.99 14.86
C ARG A 698 -23.47 2.55 15.12
N LYS A 699 -22.40 2.10 14.46
CA LYS A 699 -21.79 0.78 14.63
C LYS A 699 -20.35 0.91 15.13
N LEU A 700 -19.81 -0.21 15.62
CA LEU A 700 -18.40 -0.36 15.94
C LEU A 700 -17.78 -1.35 14.95
N VAL A 701 -16.56 -1.10 14.50
CA VAL A 701 -15.72 -2.13 13.86
C VAL A 701 -14.50 -2.41 14.74
N ALA A 702 -14.21 -3.68 15.00
CA ALA A 702 -13.04 -4.10 15.77
C ALA A 702 -12.12 -4.96 14.89
N ILE A 703 -10.81 -4.69 14.96
CA ILE A 703 -9.81 -5.48 14.24
C ILE A 703 -9.63 -6.87 14.87
N ILE A 704 -9.51 -7.89 14.02
CA ILE A 704 -9.17 -9.27 14.38
C ILE A 704 -8.30 -9.87 13.27
N ASP A 705 -7.06 -10.21 13.62
CA ASP A 705 -6.06 -10.72 12.67
C ASP A 705 -5.82 -12.23 12.89
N PRO A 706 -5.23 -12.94 11.90
CA PRO A 706 -5.14 -14.39 11.95
C PRO A 706 -3.96 -14.93 12.79
N HIS A 707 -3.10 -14.06 13.31
CA HIS A 707 -1.94 -14.46 14.11
C HIS A 707 -2.31 -14.52 15.60
N ILE A 708 -1.93 -15.60 16.27
CA ILE A 708 -2.33 -15.89 17.63
C ILE A 708 -1.11 -15.83 18.54
N LYS A 709 -1.12 -14.90 19.51
CA LYS A 709 -0.07 -14.79 20.53
C LYS A 709 0.18 -16.13 21.22
N ARG A 710 1.44 -16.56 21.27
CA ARG A 710 1.85 -17.76 22.01
C ARG A 710 1.99 -17.43 23.50
N ASP A 711 0.91 -17.63 24.25
CA ASP A 711 0.82 -17.39 25.69
C ASP A 711 -0.05 -18.47 26.35
N SER A 712 0.52 -19.21 27.30
CA SER A 712 -0.18 -20.28 28.04
C SER A 712 -1.38 -19.81 28.86
N ASN A 713 -1.52 -18.50 29.10
CA ASN A 713 -2.68 -17.90 29.77
C ASN A 713 -3.77 -17.44 28.78
N TYR A 714 -3.60 -17.70 27.48
CA TYR A 714 -4.55 -17.31 26.45
C TYR A 714 -5.34 -18.51 25.94
N PHE A 715 -6.66 -18.51 26.17
CA PHE A 715 -7.54 -19.64 25.85
C PHE A 715 -7.41 -20.08 24.39
N LEU A 716 -7.37 -19.14 23.44
CA LEU A 716 -7.35 -19.45 22.02
C LEU A 716 -6.04 -20.13 21.63
N HIS A 717 -4.92 -19.71 22.22
CA HIS A 717 -3.63 -20.37 22.01
C HIS A 717 -3.64 -21.81 22.55
N ASN A 718 -4.12 -21.98 23.78
CA ASN A 718 -4.20 -23.30 24.41
C ASN A 718 -5.10 -24.26 23.62
N ASP A 719 -6.27 -23.80 23.19
CA ASP A 719 -7.21 -24.59 22.38
C ASP A 719 -6.58 -24.95 21.03
N ALA A 720 -5.93 -24.00 20.35
CA ALA A 720 -5.32 -24.23 19.05
C ALA A 720 -4.13 -25.21 19.12
N THR A 721 -3.27 -25.10 20.14
CA THR A 721 -2.17 -26.05 20.37
C THR A 721 -2.70 -27.44 20.74
N GLN A 722 -3.68 -27.53 21.64
CA GLN A 722 -4.25 -28.81 22.07
C GLN A 722 -4.86 -29.61 20.91
N HIS A 723 -5.54 -28.93 19.99
CA HIS A 723 -6.26 -29.57 18.88
C HIS A 723 -5.47 -29.56 17.56
N GLY A 724 -4.25 -29.01 17.55
CA GLY A 724 -3.39 -28.99 16.36
C GLY A 724 -3.94 -28.11 15.23
N TYR A 725 -4.50 -26.95 15.55
CA TYR A 725 -5.17 -26.05 14.61
C TYR A 725 -4.23 -25.09 13.85
N TYR A 726 -2.95 -25.04 14.24
CA TYR A 726 -1.97 -24.17 13.59
C TYR A 726 -1.42 -24.78 12.30
N VAL A 727 -1.07 -23.88 11.37
CA VAL A 727 -0.21 -24.20 10.22
C VAL A 727 1.08 -24.84 10.73
N LYS A 728 1.61 -25.82 10.00
CA LYS A 728 2.82 -26.54 10.39
C LYS A 728 4.03 -26.02 9.61
N ASN A 729 5.20 -26.07 10.22
CA ASN A 729 6.45 -25.95 9.48
C ASN A 729 6.78 -27.27 8.76
N LYS A 730 7.84 -27.26 7.94
CA LYS A 730 8.30 -28.44 7.18
C LYS A 730 8.62 -29.68 8.03
N ASP A 731 8.94 -29.49 9.31
CA ASP A 731 9.28 -30.57 10.25
C ASP A 731 8.03 -31.10 11.00
N GLY A 732 6.85 -30.57 10.69
CA GLY A 732 5.56 -30.98 11.28
C GLY A 732 5.20 -30.30 12.60
N ASN A 733 6.00 -29.34 13.08
CA ASN A 733 5.72 -28.57 14.30
C ASN A 733 4.82 -27.37 14.01
N ASP A 734 4.11 -26.85 15.02
CA ASP A 734 3.36 -25.60 14.88
C ASP A 734 4.29 -24.47 14.40
N TYR A 735 3.95 -23.83 13.28
CA TYR A 735 4.72 -22.72 12.75
C TYR A 735 4.68 -21.54 13.75
N GLU A 736 5.87 -21.00 14.01
CA GLU A 736 6.07 -19.84 14.87
C GLU A 736 6.70 -18.72 14.04
N GLY A 737 6.06 -17.55 14.09
CA GLY A 737 6.55 -16.31 13.49
C GLY A 737 6.34 -15.14 14.45
N TRP A 738 6.78 -13.95 14.05
CA TRP A 738 6.62 -12.73 14.83
C TRP A 738 5.62 -11.81 14.15
N CYS A 739 4.70 -11.25 14.92
CA CYS A 739 3.77 -10.21 14.47
C CYS A 739 3.49 -9.26 15.64
N TRP A 740 2.36 -8.53 15.64
CA TRP A 740 2.03 -7.54 16.67
C TRP A 740 2.18 -8.00 18.12
N PRO A 741 1.75 -9.21 18.53
CA PRO A 741 1.90 -9.65 19.92
C PRO A 741 3.29 -10.23 20.25
N GLY A 742 4.25 -10.16 19.32
CA GLY A 742 5.53 -10.88 19.38
C GLY A 742 5.41 -12.29 18.80
N SER A 743 5.96 -13.28 19.51
CA SER A 743 5.86 -14.70 19.14
C SER A 743 4.40 -15.14 18.95
N SER A 744 4.10 -15.65 17.76
CA SER A 744 2.76 -15.94 17.26
C SER A 744 2.71 -17.23 16.43
N SER A 745 1.57 -17.88 16.42
CA SER A 745 1.25 -18.98 15.49
C SER A 745 -0.01 -18.66 14.69
N TYR A 746 -0.17 -19.25 13.50
CA TYR A 746 -1.20 -18.88 12.53
C TYR A 746 -2.19 -20.02 12.36
N LEU A 747 -3.48 -19.74 12.54
CA LEU A 747 -4.53 -20.74 12.36
C LEU A 747 -4.63 -21.18 10.90
N ASP A 748 -4.81 -22.47 10.68
CA ASP A 748 -4.92 -23.03 9.34
C ASP A 748 -6.38 -23.08 8.86
N PHE A 749 -6.84 -21.99 8.25
CA PHE A 749 -8.23 -21.86 7.81
C PHE A 749 -8.62 -22.80 6.66
N PHE A 750 -7.66 -23.47 6.01
CA PHE A 750 -7.94 -24.52 5.03
C PHE A 750 -8.54 -25.76 5.68
N ASN A 751 -8.29 -25.97 6.98
CA ASN A 751 -8.97 -26.99 7.76
C ASN A 751 -10.40 -26.54 8.08
N PRO A 752 -11.45 -27.24 7.61
CA PRO A 752 -12.83 -26.85 7.87
C PRO A 752 -13.18 -26.84 9.37
N THR A 753 -12.51 -27.67 10.19
CA THR A 753 -12.67 -27.68 11.65
C THR A 753 -12.16 -26.39 12.29
N VAL A 754 -11.04 -25.85 11.78
CA VAL A 754 -10.46 -24.59 12.27
C VAL A 754 -11.31 -23.41 11.85
N SER A 755 -11.80 -23.41 10.60
CA SER A 755 -12.78 -22.42 10.12
C SER A 755 -14.04 -22.42 10.99
N GLU A 756 -14.59 -23.59 11.32
CA GLU A 756 -15.76 -23.69 12.18
C GLU A 756 -15.48 -23.22 13.61
N TYR A 757 -14.34 -23.61 14.18
CA TYR A 757 -13.89 -23.13 15.48
C TYR A 757 -13.80 -21.61 15.51
N TRP A 758 -13.14 -21.00 14.52
CA TRP A 758 -13.02 -19.55 14.38
C TRP A 758 -14.39 -18.87 14.29
N SER A 759 -15.29 -19.37 13.45
CA SER A 759 -16.64 -18.82 13.33
C SER A 759 -17.39 -18.83 14.67
N ASN A 760 -17.20 -19.86 15.48
CA ASN A 760 -17.88 -19.98 16.77
C ASN A 760 -17.35 -18.95 17.80
N LEU A 761 -16.12 -18.46 17.67
CA LEU A 761 -15.54 -17.45 18.57
C LEU A 761 -16.30 -16.11 18.55
N PHE A 762 -17.02 -15.80 17.48
CA PHE A 762 -17.84 -14.59 17.37
C PHE A 762 -19.15 -14.65 18.18
N ASN A 763 -19.45 -15.78 18.82
CA ASN A 763 -20.56 -15.86 19.78
C ASN A 763 -20.33 -14.86 20.93
N PRO A 764 -21.30 -14.02 21.32
CA PRO A 764 -21.12 -13.01 22.37
C PRO A 764 -20.81 -13.60 23.76
N GLU A 765 -21.12 -14.89 23.99
CA GLU A 765 -20.72 -15.60 25.20
C GLU A 765 -19.21 -15.91 25.26
N ILE A 766 -18.58 -16.02 24.08
CA ILE A 766 -17.13 -16.23 23.92
C ILE A 766 -16.44 -14.87 23.75
N PHE A 767 -16.80 -14.12 22.70
CA PHE A 767 -16.34 -12.75 22.50
C PHE A 767 -17.17 -11.78 23.35
N LYS A 768 -16.95 -11.87 24.67
CA LYS A 768 -17.65 -11.08 25.67
C LYS A 768 -17.52 -9.59 25.40
N GLY A 769 -18.56 -8.84 25.74
CA GLY A 769 -18.58 -7.40 25.54
C GLY A 769 -18.99 -6.96 24.13
N THR A 770 -19.37 -7.88 23.25
CA THR A 770 -19.88 -7.56 21.89
C THR A 770 -21.38 -7.81 21.76
N ASN A 771 -21.97 -7.28 20.68
CA ASN A 771 -23.34 -7.56 20.26
C ASN A 771 -23.42 -7.57 18.72
N ASN A 772 -24.62 -7.65 18.15
CA ASN A 772 -24.79 -7.72 16.71
C ASN A 772 -24.38 -6.43 15.95
N ASP A 773 -24.16 -5.30 16.62
CA ASP A 773 -23.74 -4.02 16.03
C ASP A 773 -22.21 -3.83 15.99
N VAL A 774 -21.44 -4.85 16.38
CA VAL A 774 -19.99 -4.91 16.22
C VAL A 774 -19.65 -5.66 14.94
N TYR A 775 -18.95 -5.03 14.01
CA TYR A 775 -18.47 -5.63 12.76
C TYR A 775 -16.95 -5.76 12.78
N ILE A 776 -16.37 -6.41 11.77
CA ILE A 776 -14.99 -6.92 11.86
C ILE A 776 -14.11 -6.32 10.77
N TRP A 777 -12.87 -6.06 11.15
CA TRP A 777 -11.77 -5.78 10.24
C TRP A 777 -10.78 -6.93 10.33
N ASN A 778 -10.57 -7.65 9.23
CA ASN A 778 -9.51 -8.63 9.11
C ASN A 778 -8.29 -8.00 8.46
N ASP A 779 -7.24 -7.79 9.24
CA ASP A 779 -5.97 -7.29 8.75
C ASP A 779 -4.88 -8.37 8.83
N MET A 780 -3.70 -8.07 8.32
CA MET A 780 -2.50 -8.90 8.43
C MET A 780 -2.69 -10.34 7.89
N ASN A 781 -3.63 -10.52 6.97
CA ASN A 781 -4.15 -11.82 6.55
C ASN A 781 -3.58 -12.34 5.22
N GLU A 782 -2.51 -11.73 4.74
CA GLU A 782 -1.71 -12.20 3.60
C GLU A 782 -1.25 -13.67 3.73
N PRO A 783 -0.66 -14.16 4.84
CA PRO A 783 -0.50 -13.59 6.18
C PRO A 783 0.79 -12.77 6.38
N SER A 784 0.71 -11.69 7.16
CA SER A 784 1.89 -10.90 7.53
C SER A 784 2.68 -11.60 8.65
N VAL A 785 3.98 -11.77 8.43
CA VAL A 785 4.93 -12.37 9.36
C VAL A 785 6.21 -11.53 9.37
N PHE A 786 6.44 -10.74 10.41
CA PHE A 786 7.48 -9.70 10.44
C PHE A 786 8.90 -10.23 10.28
N ASN A 787 9.16 -11.45 10.74
CA ASN A 787 10.44 -12.15 10.59
C ASN A 787 10.40 -13.25 9.52
N GLY A 788 9.37 -13.29 8.69
CA GLY A 788 9.25 -14.22 7.59
C GLY A 788 9.87 -13.67 6.29
N PRO A 789 10.17 -14.54 5.31
CA PRO A 789 10.66 -14.09 4.01
C PRO A 789 9.61 -13.17 3.38
N GLU A 790 10.05 -11.99 2.91
CA GLU A 790 9.16 -11.01 2.29
C GLU A 790 8.01 -10.55 3.19
N VAL A 791 8.20 -10.63 4.52
CA VAL A 791 7.17 -10.30 5.52
C VAL A 791 5.95 -11.24 5.44
N THR A 792 6.13 -12.47 4.95
CA THR A 792 5.08 -13.49 4.92
C THR A 792 5.61 -14.87 5.31
N MET A 793 4.72 -15.87 5.31
CA MET A 793 5.02 -17.22 5.77
C MET A 793 5.99 -17.94 4.81
N PRO A 794 6.92 -18.76 5.32
CA PRO A 794 7.80 -19.58 4.48
C PRO A 794 7.01 -20.49 3.54
N LYS A 795 7.49 -20.60 2.29
CA LYS A 795 6.81 -21.31 1.21
C LYS A 795 6.58 -22.81 1.47
N ASP A 796 7.44 -23.42 2.29
CA ASP A 796 7.42 -24.84 2.65
C ASP A 796 6.68 -25.12 3.98
N CYS A 797 5.96 -24.13 4.53
CA CYS A 797 4.96 -24.40 5.57
C CYS A 797 3.83 -25.26 5.01
N ILE A 798 3.29 -26.14 5.84
CA ILE A 798 2.31 -27.16 5.45
C ILE A 798 0.93 -26.82 6.01
N HIS A 799 -0.03 -26.76 5.12
CA HIS A 799 -1.45 -26.56 5.39
C HIS A 799 -2.23 -27.89 5.30
N HIS A 800 -3.48 -27.84 5.76
CA HIS A 800 -4.46 -28.92 5.67
C HIS A 800 -4.56 -29.47 4.25
N GLY A 801 -4.57 -30.81 4.14
CA GLY A 801 -4.51 -31.50 2.86
C GLY A 801 -3.09 -31.73 2.33
N ASP A 802 -2.06 -31.46 3.14
CA ASP A 802 -0.65 -31.64 2.81
C ASP A 802 -0.18 -30.73 1.67
N TRP A 803 -0.77 -29.53 1.59
CA TRP A 803 -0.39 -28.47 0.65
C TRP A 803 0.70 -27.58 1.23
N GLU A 804 1.68 -27.20 0.42
CA GLU A 804 2.68 -26.22 0.82
C GLU A 804 2.08 -24.80 0.75
N HIS A 805 2.59 -23.88 1.55
CA HIS A 805 2.12 -22.49 1.56
C HIS A 805 2.23 -21.84 0.17
N ARG A 806 3.25 -22.19 -0.62
CA ARG A 806 3.40 -21.76 -2.03
C ARG A 806 2.17 -22.03 -2.89
N ASP A 807 1.42 -23.09 -2.61
CA ASP A 807 0.29 -23.53 -3.43
C ASP A 807 -0.96 -22.67 -3.15
N VAL A 808 -1.07 -22.16 -1.93
CA VAL A 808 -2.29 -21.60 -1.38
C VAL A 808 -2.16 -20.16 -0.89
N HIS A 809 -0.97 -19.57 -1.00
CA HIS A 809 -0.63 -18.25 -0.46
C HIS A 809 -1.66 -17.17 -0.82
N ASN A 810 -1.93 -16.92 -2.10
CA ASN A 810 -2.81 -15.83 -2.50
C ASN A 810 -4.28 -16.03 -2.06
N ILE A 811 -4.72 -17.27 -1.84
CA ILE A 811 -6.09 -17.56 -1.39
C ILE A 811 -6.20 -17.65 0.15
N ASN A 812 -5.09 -17.60 0.89
CA ASN A 812 -5.07 -17.71 2.35
C ASN A 812 -5.99 -16.67 3.04
N GLY A 813 -5.84 -15.40 2.68
CA GLY A 813 -6.66 -14.31 3.24
C GLY A 813 -8.16 -14.50 3.01
N MET A 814 -8.55 -15.08 1.86
CA MET A 814 -9.95 -15.38 1.55
C MET A 814 -10.55 -16.39 2.51
N TYR A 815 -9.81 -17.44 2.91
CA TYR A 815 -10.30 -18.44 3.86
C TYR A 815 -10.50 -17.85 5.26
N HIS A 816 -9.62 -16.95 5.70
CA HIS A 816 -9.80 -16.20 6.96
C HIS A 816 -11.09 -15.36 6.91
N VAL A 817 -11.30 -14.60 5.83
CA VAL A 817 -12.52 -13.78 5.63
C VAL A 817 -13.78 -14.64 5.61
N MET A 818 -13.75 -15.79 4.94
CA MET A 818 -14.88 -16.73 4.89
C MET A 818 -15.25 -17.23 6.29
N ALA A 819 -14.27 -17.61 7.12
CA ALA A 819 -14.51 -18.06 8.48
C ALA A 819 -15.10 -16.93 9.36
N THR A 820 -14.62 -15.70 9.20
CA THR A 820 -15.19 -14.51 9.86
C THR A 820 -16.63 -14.23 9.41
N TYR A 821 -16.91 -14.33 8.11
CA TYR A 821 -18.24 -14.14 7.54
C TYR A 821 -19.26 -15.11 8.14
N GLU A 822 -18.91 -16.40 8.18
CA GLU A 822 -19.72 -17.44 8.83
C GLU A 822 -19.92 -17.16 10.32
N GLY A 823 -18.92 -16.64 11.02
CA GLY A 823 -19.04 -16.27 12.43
C GLY A 823 -20.07 -15.15 12.66
N LEU A 824 -20.05 -14.11 11.83
CA LEU A 824 -21.01 -13.01 11.91
C LEU A 824 -22.43 -13.43 11.52
N LEU A 825 -22.57 -14.36 10.56
CA LEU A 825 -23.85 -14.98 10.26
C LEU A 825 -24.38 -15.78 11.45
N LYS A 826 -23.58 -16.69 12.02
CA LYS A 826 -23.95 -17.49 13.18
C LYS A 826 -24.36 -16.62 14.37
N ARG A 827 -23.59 -15.57 14.66
CA ARG A 827 -23.86 -14.62 15.76
C ARG A 827 -25.25 -13.97 15.67
N SER A 828 -25.70 -13.65 14.46
CA SER A 828 -27.01 -13.04 14.23
C SER A 828 -28.14 -14.05 14.00
N GLY A 829 -27.87 -15.36 14.07
CA GLY A 829 -28.83 -16.40 13.69
C GLY A 829 -29.16 -16.42 12.19
N GLY A 830 -28.23 -15.93 11.35
CA GLY A 830 -28.40 -15.84 9.90
C GLY A 830 -29.32 -14.72 9.43
N THR A 831 -29.64 -13.76 10.30
CA THR A 831 -30.63 -12.70 9.99
C THR A 831 -29.99 -11.41 9.46
N ARG A 832 -28.78 -11.05 9.91
CA ARG A 832 -28.10 -9.81 9.53
C ARG A 832 -26.98 -10.04 8.52
N ARG A 833 -26.83 -9.10 7.59
CA ARG A 833 -25.72 -9.07 6.62
C ARG A 833 -24.40 -8.76 7.34
N PRO A 834 -23.35 -9.58 7.15
CA PRO A 834 -22.02 -9.23 7.64
C PRO A 834 -21.45 -7.99 6.96
N PHE A 835 -20.63 -7.24 7.70
CA PHE A 835 -19.67 -6.28 7.14
C PHE A 835 -18.29 -6.68 7.64
N ILE A 836 -17.39 -6.90 6.68
CA ILE A 836 -15.99 -7.22 6.90
C ILE A 836 -15.18 -6.31 5.99
N LEU A 837 -14.14 -5.70 6.53
CA LEU A 837 -13.06 -5.11 5.73
C LEU A 837 -11.88 -6.08 5.75
N THR A 838 -11.30 -6.38 4.58
CA THR A 838 -10.12 -7.24 4.48
C THR A 838 -8.99 -6.56 3.72
N ARG A 839 -7.73 -6.80 4.15
CA ARG A 839 -6.54 -6.34 3.43
C ARG A 839 -6.22 -7.31 2.31
N SER A 840 -5.97 -8.56 2.69
CA SER A 840 -5.68 -9.63 1.76
C SER A 840 -6.93 -10.18 1.09
N HIS A 841 -6.85 -10.42 -0.22
CA HIS A 841 -7.95 -10.89 -1.03
C HIS A 841 -7.48 -11.65 -2.27
N PHE A 842 -8.35 -12.55 -2.74
CA PHE A 842 -8.23 -13.29 -4.00
C PHE A 842 -9.53 -13.22 -4.79
N ALA A 843 -9.52 -13.62 -6.06
CA ALA A 843 -10.75 -13.81 -6.85
C ALA A 843 -11.82 -14.59 -6.06
N GLY A 844 -13.01 -14.00 -5.88
CA GLY A 844 -14.12 -14.56 -5.11
C GLY A 844 -14.31 -13.96 -3.71
N THR A 845 -13.33 -13.22 -3.19
CA THR A 845 -13.43 -12.58 -1.85
C THR A 845 -14.50 -11.47 -1.82
N GLN A 846 -14.84 -10.88 -2.96
CA GLN A 846 -15.86 -9.83 -3.09
C GLN A 846 -17.25 -10.27 -2.59
N ARG A 847 -17.49 -11.58 -2.48
CA ARG A 847 -18.74 -12.14 -1.93
C ARG A 847 -18.92 -11.86 -0.43
N TYR A 848 -17.84 -11.55 0.28
CA TYR A 848 -17.80 -11.59 1.74
C TYR A 848 -17.33 -10.28 2.39
N ALA A 849 -16.49 -9.49 1.71
CA ALA A 849 -15.83 -8.34 2.34
C ALA A 849 -15.66 -7.15 1.38
N ALA A 850 -15.59 -5.96 1.97
CA ALA A 850 -15.00 -4.78 1.36
C ALA A 850 -13.46 -4.89 1.41
N ILE A 851 -12.77 -4.16 0.52
CA ILE A 851 -11.32 -4.03 0.54
C ILE A 851 -10.91 -2.56 0.65
N TRP A 852 -9.67 -2.33 1.08
CA TRP A 852 -9.02 -1.03 0.91
C TRP A 852 -7.61 -1.21 0.35
N THR A 853 -7.01 -0.13 -0.16
CA THR A 853 -5.70 -0.16 -0.82
C THR A 853 -4.50 -0.33 0.13
N GLY A 854 -4.72 -0.70 1.39
CA GLY A 854 -3.68 -0.83 2.42
C GLY A 854 -3.07 0.49 2.86
N ASP A 855 -1.82 0.41 3.33
CA ASP A 855 -1.14 1.46 4.07
C ASP A 855 -0.54 2.53 3.13
N ASN A 856 -1.40 3.39 2.60
CA ASN A 856 -1.04 4.48 1.68
C ASN A 856 -0.35 5.66 2.39
N MET A 857 0.26 6.58 1.64
CA MET A 857 0.92 7.77 2.21
C MET A 857 0.05 9.02 2.14
N ALA A 858 0.23 9.93 3.09
CA ALA A 858 -0.35 11.28 3.12
C ALA A 858 0.29 12.20 2.08
N ASP A 859 0.17 11.82 0.81
CA ASP A 859 0.76 12.47 -0.35
C ASP A 859 -0.26 12.64 -1.51
N TRP A 860 -0.05 13.65 -2.34
CA TRP A 860 -0.89 13.98 -3.49
C TRP A 860 -0.93 12.87 -4.56
N GLY A 861 0.19 12.17 -4.78
CA GLY A 861 0.27 11.04 -5.67
C GLY A 861 -0.62 9.88 -5.20
N HIS A 862 -0.64 9.59 -3.89
CA HIS A 862 -1.48 8.53 -3.33
C HIS A 862 -2.97 8.89 -3.38
N LEU A 863 -3.31 10.19 -3.23
CA LEU A 863 -4.67 10.66 -3.51
C LEU A 863 -5.06 10.37 -4.96
N LYS A 864 -4.21 10.69 -5.95
CA LYS A 864 -4.49 10.37 -7.37
C LYS A 864 -4.64 8.87 -7.59
N ALA A 865 -3.69 8.08 -7.08
CA ALA A 865 -3.65 6.64 -7.25
C ALA A 865 -4.89 5.94 -6.66
N SER A 866 -5.54 6.52 -5.65
CA SER A 866 -6.77 5.96 -5.07
C SER A 866 -7.86 5.68 -6.10
N TYR A 867 -8.02 6.54 -7.12
CA TYR A 867 -8.99 6.31 -8.20
C TYR A 867 -8.54 5.17 -9.11
N ALA A 868 -7.31 5.21 -9.61
CA ALA A 868 -6.76 4.18 -10.49
C ALA A 868 -6.82 2.77 -9.85
N MET A 869 -6.38 2.64 -8.59
CA MET A 869 -6.39 1.38 -7.84
C MET A 869 -7.81 0.86 -7.60
N CYS A 870 -8.75 1.73 -7.22
CA CYS A 870 -10.14 1.33 -7.00
C CYS A 870 -10.83 0.95 -8.32
N LEU A 871 -10.53 1.63 -9.43
CA LEU A 871 -11.02 1.29 -10.77
C LEU A 871 -10.48 -0.05 -11.25
N SER A 872 -9.18 -0.33 -11.06
CA SER A 872 -8.59 -1.64 -11.37
C SER A 872 -9.23 -2.75 -10.53
N SER A 873 -9.42 -2.50 -9.23
CA SER A 873 -10.13 -3.43 -8.33
C SER A 873 -11.58 -3.68 -8.78
N ALA A 874 -12.28 -2.64 -9.21
CA ALA A 874 -13.64 -2.71 -9.72
C ALA A 874 -13.73 -3.58 -11.00
N LEU A 875 -12.78 -3.43 -11.93
CA LEU A 875 -12.62 -4.33 -13.09
C LEU A 875 -12.16 -5.75 -12.69
N GLY A 876 -11.55 -5.92 -11.52
CA GLY A 876 -11.25 -7.20 -10.88
C GLY A 876 -12.46 -7.85 -10.16
N GLY A 877 -13.64 -7.20 -10.17
CA GLY A 877 -14.86 -7.66 -9.49
C GLY A 877 -15.04 -7.10 -8.07
N PHE A 878 -14.06 -6.38 -7.53
CA PHE A 878 -14.11 -5.75 -6.20
C PHE A 878 -14.65 -4.32 -6.29
N SER A 879 -15.97 -4.21 -6.43
CA SER A 879 -16.62 -2.90 -6.45
C SER A 879 -16.67 -2.21 -5.08
N PHE A 880 -16.53 -2.93 -3.96
CA PHE A 880 -16.54 -2.32 -2.63
C PHE A 880 -15.11 -1.99 -2.16
N CYS A 881 -14.49 -1.02 -2.83
CA CYS A 881 -13.10 -0.61 -2.62
C CYS A 881 -13.00 0.86 -2.18
N GLY A 882 -11.94 1.21 -1.46
CA GLY A 882 -11.60 2.57 -1.05
C GLY A 882 -10.12 2.68 -0.63
N ALA A 883 -9.70 3.89 -0.30
CA ALA A 883 -8.35 4.17 0.22
C ALA A 883 -8.48 4.99 1.52
N ASP A 884 -7.48 4.90 2.40
CA ASP A 884 -7.51 5.63 3.66
C ASP A 884 -7.44 7.14 3.44
N VAL A 885 -8.49 7.84 3.87
CA VAL A 885 -8.66 9.27 3.64
C VAL A 885 -7.67 10.06 4.49
N GLY A 886 -6.86 10.86 3.80
CA GLY A 886 -5.73 11.62 4.35
C GLY A 886 -4.41 10.86 4.36
N GLY A 887 -4.37 9.60 3.89
CA GLY A 887 -3.18 8.75 3.81
C GLY A 887 -2.82 8.14 5.15
N PHE A 888 -2.48 6.86 5.23
CA PHE A 888 -2.17 6.18 6.50
C PHE A 888 -0.90 6.74 7.14
N PHE A 889 0.21 6.76 6.39
CA PHE A 889 1.49 7.33 6.84
C PHE A 889 1.58 8.84 6.64
N GLY A 890 2.33 9.52 7.50
CA GLY A 890 2.58 10.95 7.40
C GLY A 890 1.43 11.83 7.91
N ASN A 891 1.64 13.15 7.83
CA ASN A 891 0.67 14.14 8.27
C ASN A 891 0.25 15.01 7.08
N PRO A 892 -0.96 14.82 6.50
CA PRO A 892 -1.39 15.62 5.37
C PRO A 892 -1.57 17.08 5.81
N ASP A 893 -1.23 18.02 4.92
CA ASP A 893 -1.66 19.40 5.13
C ASP A 893 -3.18 19.53 5.00
N LYS A 894 -3.69 20.73 5.33
CA LYS A 894 -5.14 20.99 5.31
C LYS A 894 -5.75 20.84 3.92
N GLN A 895 -5.02 21.23 2.87
CA GLN A 895 -5.51 21.24 1.50
C GLN A 895 -5.60 19.81 0.97
N LEU A 896 -4.53 19.02 1.14
CA LEU A 896 -4.50 17.61 0.80
C LEU A 896 -5.61 16.87 1.53
N LEU A 897 -5.75 17.08 2.85
CA LEU A 897 -6.81 16.43 3.63
C LEU A 897 -8.20 16.77 3.09
N THR A 898 -8.51 18.05 2.83
CA THR A 898 -9.83 18.42 2.28
C THR A 898 -10.08 17.85 0.89
N ARG A 899 -9.06 17.83 0.01
CA ARG A 899 -9.18 17.22 -1.32
C ARG A 899 -9.44 15.73 -1.23
N TRP A 900 -8.83 15.05 -0.26
CA TRP A 900 -9.06 13.63 -0.03
C TRP A 900 -10.49 13.33 0.42
N TYR A 901 -11.03 14.11 1.37
CA TYR A 901 -12.44 13.97 1.77
C TYR A 901 -13.39 14.18 0.59
N GLN A 902 -13.11 15.14 -0.29
CA GLN A 902 -13.94 15.41 -1.48
C GLN A 902 -13.90 14.27 -2.50
N ALA A 903 -12.71 13.72 -2.79
CA ALA A 903 -12.54 12.61 -3.72
C ALA A 903 -13.22 11.32 -3.20
N ALA A 904 -13.05 11.02 -1.91
CA ALA A 904 -13.54 9.79 -1.31
C ALA A 904 -15.08 9.71 -1.21
N VAL A 905 -15.80 10.82 -1.40
CA VAL A 905 -17.27 10.82 -1.57
C VAL A 905 -17.71 9.83 -2.64
N TYR A 906 -16.93 9.74 -3.72
CA TYR A 906 -17.25 8.99 -4.93
C TYR A 906 -16.65 7.57 -4.97
N LEU A 907 -15.86 7.20 -3.97
CA LEU A 907 -15.34 5.83 -3.82
C LEU A 907 -16.30 4.96 -3.01
N PRO A 908 -16.55 3.69 -3.38
CA PRO A 908 -17.56 2.86 -2.72
C PRO A 908 -17.34 2.66 -1.21
N PHE A 909 -16.10 2.54 -0.74
CA PHE A 909 -15.76 2.52 0.69
C PHE A 909 -15.12 3.84 1.14
N PHE A 910 -15.62 4.43 2.24
CA PHE A 910 -15.22 5.76 2.70
C PHE A 910 -14.81 5.77 4.18
N ARG A 911 -13.50 5.59 4.42
CA ARG A 911 -12.87 5.56 5.75
C ARG A 911 -11.73 6.56 5.86
N ALA A 912 -11.72 7.35 6.93
CA ALA A 912 -10.51 8.03 7.36
C ALA A 912 -9.75 7.15 8.35
N HIS A 913 -8.45 6.95 8.13
CA HIS A 913 -7.57 6.16 8.99
C HIS A 913 -6.17 6.78 9.00
N ALA A 914 -5.36 6.41 9.99
CA ALA A 914 -4.11 7.06 10.30
C ALA A 914 -3.18 6.15 11.12
N HIS A 915 -1.89 6.15 10.80
CA HIS A 915 -0.84 5.45 11.53
C HIS A 915 -0.67 5.98 12.97
N ILE A 916 -0.05 5.18 13.85
CA ILE A 916 0.10 5.51 15.28
C ILE A 916 0.88 6.80 15.54
N GLU A 917 1.87 7.07 14.70
CA GLU A 917 2.76 8.23 14.85
C GLU A 917 2.17 9.53 14.30
N THR A 918 1.01 9.50 13.64
CA THR A 918 0.42 10.73 13.10
C THR A 918 -0.27 11.55 14.18
N LYS A 919 -0.35 12.86 13.95
CA LYS A 919 -1.22 13.75 14.71
C LYS A 919 -2.68 13.31 14.58
N ARG A 920 -3.48 13.70 15.58
CA ARG A 920 -4.95 13.60 15.51
C ARG A 920 -5.48 14.49 14.41
N ARG A 921 -6.44 13.96 13.65
CA ARG A 921 -6.98 14.61 12.45
C ARG A 921 -8.44 14.27 12.20
N GLU A 922 -9.20 14.02 13.27
CA GLU A 922 -10.64 14.03 13.19
C GLU A 922 -11.11 15.40 12.64
N PRO A 923 -12.13 15.45 11.75
CA PRO A 923 -12.46 16.67 11.00
C PRO A 923 -12.72 17.91 11.87
N TYR A 924 -13.28 17.71 13.08
CA TYR A 924 -13.62 18.77 14.02
C TYR A 924 -12.41 19.40 14.73
N LEU A 925 -11.20 18.88 14.55
CA LEU A 925 -9.97 19.44 15.12
C LEU A 925 -9.39 20.61 14.31
N PHE A 926 -9.89 20.82 13.09
CA PHE A 926 -9.42 21.85 12.19
C PHE A 926 -10.22 23.15 12.34
N ASP A 927 -9.71 24.24 11.75
CA ASP A 927 -10.43 25.51 11.73
C ASP A 927 -11.78 25.39 11.01
N ASN A 928 -12.69 26.34 11.29
CA ASN A 928 -14.06 26.29 10.81
C ASN A 928 -14.16 26.12 9.28
N THR A 929 -13.26 26.74 8.51
CA THR A 929 -13.28 26.64 7.05
C THR A 929 -12.96 25.22 6.61
N THR A 930 -11.83 24.67 7.04
CA THR A 930 -11.42 23.29 6.70
C THR A 930 -12.43 22.25 7.21
N MET A 931 -12.89 22.39 8.46
CA MET A 931 -13.93 21.53 9.04
C MET A 931 -15.23 21.58 8.23
N HIS A 932 -15.67 22.75 7.79
CA HIS A 932 -16.90 22.89 6.99
C HIS A 932 -16.79 22.20 5.63
N ILE A 933 -15.63 22.26 4.98
CA ILE A 933 -15.39 21.56 3.71
C ILE A 933 -15.47 20.04 3.90
N MET A 934 -14.77 19.50 4.89
CA MET A 934 -14.81 18.06 5.18
C MET A 934 -16.22 17.60 5.60
N ARG A 935 -16.91 18.38 6.43
CA ARG A 935 -18.30 18.14 6.79
C ARG A 935 -19.22 18.16 5.57
N ALA A 936 -19.04 19.09 4.63
CA ALA A 936 -19.83 19.16 3.41
C ALA A 936 -19.64 17.90 2.56
N ALA A 937 -18.41 17.42 2.39
CA ALA A 937 -18.11 16.16 1.70
C ALA A 937 -18.81 14.95 2.36
N ILE A 938 -18.74 14.83 3.69
CA ILE A 938 -19.41 13.74 4.42
C ILE A 938 -20.93 13.81 4.24
N ARG A 939 -21.52 15.01 4.33
CA ARG A 939 -22.97 15.20 4.13
C ARG A 939 -23.40 14.91 2.70
N GLU A 940 -22.57 15.24 1.72
CA GLU A 940 -22.78 14.91 0.33
C GLU A 940 -22.80 13.40 0.09
N ARG A 941 -21.84 12.68 0.68
CA ARG A 941 -21.84 11.22 0.67
C ARG A 941 -23.14 10.67 1.24
N GLN A 942 -23.59 11.14 2.40
CA GLN A 942 -24.85 10.72 3.02
C GLN A 942 -26.06 10.95 2.09
N ALA A 943 -26.09 12.08 1.39
CA ALA A 943 -27.14 12.38 0.42
C ALA A 943 -27.17 11.38 -0.76
N LEU A 944 -25.98 10.96 -1.23
CA LEU A 944 -25.78 10.06 -2.37
C LEU A 944 -25.99 8.58 -2.03
N MET A 945 -26.05 8.20 -0.76
CA MET A 945 -26.16 6.79 -0.36
C MET A 945 -27.29 6.01 -1.04
N PRO A 946 -28.52 6.54 -1.25
CA PRO A 946 -29.55 5.83 -2.02
C PRO A 946 -29.12 5.43 -3.44
N PHE A 947 -28.39 6.31 -4.12
CA PHE A 947 -27.89 6.05 -5.46
C PHE A 947 -26.79 4.97 -5.42
N ILE A 948 -25.81 5.10 -4.53
CA ILE A 948 -24.73 4.10 -4.35
C ILE A 948 -25.33 2.74 -3.98
N TYR A 949 -26.33 2.71 -3.10
CA TYR A 949 -27.00 1.48 -2.68
C TYR A 949 -27.74 0.80 -3.83
N THR A 950 -28.37 1.59 -4.70
CA THR A 950 -28.99 1.10 -5.94
C THR A 950 -27.95 0.51 -6.89
N LEU A 951 -26.78 1.13 -7.01
CA LEU A 951 -25.69 0.58 -7.83
C LEU A 951 -25.17 -0.75 -7.28
N PHE A 952 -25.12 -0.96 -5.96
CA PHE A 952 -24.78 -2.27 -5.40
C PHE A 952 -25.85 -3.34 -5.69
N TRP A 953 -27.13 -2.96 -5.70
CA TRP A 953 -28.20 -3.86 -6.17
C TRP A 953 -28.00 -4.25 -7.63
N GLU A 954 -27.74 -3.28 -8.51
CA GLU A 954 -27.46 -3.54 -9.93
C GLU A 954 -26.19 -4.39 -10.11
N HIS A 955 -25.13 -4.10 -9.37
CA HIS A 955 -23.88 -4.85 -9.38
C HIS A 955 -24.08 -6.33 -9.01
N MET A 956 -24.82 -6.59 -7.93
CA MET A 956 -25.12 -7.96 -7.47
C MET A 956 -25.81 -8.81 -8.56
N HIS A 957 -26.63 -8.19 -9.42
CA HIS A 957 -27.39 -8.91 -10.45
C HIS A 957 -26.71 -8.95 -11.82
N SER A 958 -25.98 -7.90 -12.19
CA SER A 958 -25.40 -7.75 -13.54
C SER A 958 -23.89 -7.98 -13.60
N GLY A 959 -23.20 -7.92 -12.47
CA GLY A 959 -21.74 -7.86 -12.40
C GLY A 959 -21.15 -6.50 -12.77
N ALA A 960 -21.95 -5.54 -13.24
CA ALA A 960 -21.46 -4.22 -13.61
C ALA A 960 -20.89 -3.50 -12.38
N PRO A 961 -19.67 -2.95 -12.45
CA PRO A 961 -19.07 -2.29 -11.29
C PRO A 961 -19.81 -1.05 -10.81
N VAL A 962 -19.72 -0.76 -9.51
CA VAL A 962 -20.34 0.43 -8.87
C VAL A 962 -19.65 1.71 -9.33
N ILE A 963 -18.32 1.73 -9.32
CA ILE A 963 -17.51 2.75 -9.99
C ILE A 963 -16.95 2.18 -11.28
N ARG A 964 -16.86 3.00 -12.33
CA ARG A 964 -16.51 2.55 -13.68
C ARG A 964 -15.49 3.48 -14.29
N PRO A 965 -14.49 2.94 -15.00
CA PRO A 965 -13.61 3.77 -15.81
C PRO A 965 -14.37 4.26 -17.04
N LEU A 966 -13.97 5.39 -17.60
CA LEU A 966 -14.68 5.99 -18.74
C LEU A 966 -14.72 5.05 -19.95
N VAL A 967 -13.65 4.28 -20.19
CA VAL A 967 -13.57 3.27 -21.27
C VAL A 967 -14.68 2.22 -21.22
N MET A 968 -15.23 1.92 -20.03
CA MET A 968 -16.33 0.98 -19.91
C MET A 968 -17.65 1.53 -20.48
N GLU A 969 -17.91 2.83 -20.33
CA GLU A 969 -19.14 3.48 -20.83
C GLU A 969 -18.97 4.07 -22.24
N PHE A 970 -17.73 4.36 -22.65
CA PHE A 970 -17.38 4.94 -23.94
C PHE A 970 -16.30 4.10 -24.66
N PRO A 971 -16.57 2.80 -24.91
CA PRO A 971 -15.57 1.84 -25.39
C PRO A 971 -15.04 2.12 -26.81
N THR A 972 -15.70 2.99 -27.57
CA THR A 972 -15.27 3.34 -28.92
C THR A 972 -14.39 4.59 -28.96
N GLU A 973 -14.30 5.35 -27.86
CA GLU A 973 -13.54 6.60 -27.76
C GLU A 973 -12.13 6.29 -27.23
N LYS A 974 -11.12 6.31 -28.10
CA LYS A 974 -9.75 5.90 -27.72
C LYS A 974 -9.13 6.80 -26.66
N GLU A 975 -9.54 8.07 -26.62
CA GLU A 975 -9.05 9.08 -25.70
C GLU A 975 -9.36 8.74 -24.23
N VAL A 976 -10.35 7.88 -23.95
CA VAL A 976 -10.69 7.49 -22.57
C VAL A 976 -9.98 6.22 -22.09
N PHE A 977 -9.22 5.54 -22.94
CA PHE A 977 -8.64 4.23 -22.63
C PHE A 977 -7.62 4.30 -21.49
N GLU A 978 -6.91 5.42 -21.36
CA GLU A 978 -5.84 5.60 -20.37
C GLU A 978 -6.23 6.56 -19.24
N ILE A 979 -7.47 7.08 -19.23
CA ILE A 979 -7.94 8.00 -18.19
C ILE A 979 -8.22 7.23 -16.90
N ASP A 980 -7.47 7.54 -15.85
CA ASP A 980 -7.57 6.90 -14.53
C ASP A 980 -7.71 7.88 -13.36
N ASP A 981 -7.71 9.18 -13.64
CA ASP A 981 -7.92 10.26 -12.67
C ASP A 981 -9.35 10.82 -12.69
N GLN A 982 -10.22 10.20 -13.51
CA GLN A 982 -11.67 10.39 -13.55
C GLN A 982 -12.36 9.05 -13.36
N LEU A 983 -13.45 9.05 -12.60
CA LEU A 983 -14.32 7.89 -12.47
C LEU A 983 -15.77 8.25 -12.77
N LEU A 984 -16.54 7.24 -13.15
CA LEU A 984 -17.99 7.29 -13.19
C LEU A 984 -18.56 6.52 -12.00
N LEU A 985 -19.45 7.13 -11.21
CA LEU A 985 -20.29 6.43 -10.25
C LEU A 985 -21.55 5.96 -10.98
N GLY A 986 -21.64 4.65 -11.17
CA GLY A 986 -22.50 4.05 -12.18
C GLY A 986 -22.16 4.57 -13.57
N LYS A 987 -23.18 4.88 -14.36
CA LYS A 987 -23.02 5.57 -15.68
C LYS A 987 -23.36 7.06 -15.63
N SER A 988 -23.70 7.59 -14.46
CA SER A 988 -24.49 8.82 -14.35
C SER A 988 -23.77 9.99 -13.70
N ILE A 989 -22.73 9.76 -12.90
CA ILE A 989 -21.99 10.85 -12.23
C ILE A 989 -20.51 10.70 -12.56
N LEU A 990 -19.93 11.71 -13.22
CA LEU A 990 -18.50 11.83 -13.48
C LEU A 990 -17.85 12.65 -12.37
N ALA A 991 -16.76 12.14 -11.79
CA ALA A 991 -15.97 12.84 -10.79
C ALA A 991 -14.49 12.86 -11.20
N LYS A 992 -13.86 14.03 -11.13
CA LYS A 992 -12.42 14.24 -11.36
C LYS A 992 -11.71 14.44 -10.02
N VAL A 993 -10.65 13.66 -9.75
CA VAL A 993 -9.80 13.93 -8.59
C VAL A 993 -8.99 15.22 -8.81
N VAL A 994 -8.98 16.10 -7.81
CA VAL A 994 -8.06 17.25 -7.74
C VAL A 994 -6.89 16.81 -6.88
N SER A 995 -5.81 16.39 -7.53
CA SER A 995 -4.66 15.73 -6.89
C SER A 995 -3.38 16.55 -6.95
N GLU A 996 -3.50 17.87 -7.02
CA GLU A 996 -2.36 18.80 -7.02
C GLU A 996 -2.62 19.96 -6.06
N ALA A 997 -1.56 20.43 -5.41
CA ALA A 997 -1.61 21.55 -4.49
C ALA A 997 -1.80 22.89 -5.23
N ASP A 998 -2.54 23.81 -4.62
CA ASP A 998 -2.68 25.21 -5.04
C ASP A 998 -3.17 25.45 -6.48
N VAL A 999 -3.81 24.45 -7.09
CA VAL A 999 -4.41 24.59 -8.43
C VAL A 999 -5.75 25.34 -8.37
N SER A 1000 -5.96 26.22 -9.35
CA SER A 1000 -7.20 26.98 -9.54
C SER A 1000 -8.04 26.49 -10.72
N GLN A 1001 -7.47 25.62 -11.56
CA GLN A 1001 -8.13 24.95 -12.68
C GLN A 1001 -7.60 23.53 -12.81
N VAL A 1002 -8.43 22.62 -13.31
CA VAL A 1002 -8.03 21.27 -13.71
C VAL A 1002 -8.67 20.91 -15.04
N ASP A 1003 -8.00 20.09 -15.81
CA ASP A 1003 -8.53 19.59 -17.07
C ASP A 1003 -9.45 18.38 -16.82
N VAL A 1004 -10.64 18.42 -17.42
CA VAL A 1004 -11.63 17.36 -17.36
C VAL A 1004 -11.97 16.92 -18.77
N TYR A 1005 -11.81 15.64 -19.05
CA TYR A 1005 -12.30 15.02 -20.28
C TYR A 1005 -13.80 14.70 -20.15
N PHE A 1006 -14.61 15.26 -21.04
CA PHE A 1006 -16.03 14.96 -21.14
C PHE A 1006 -16.26 13.99 -22.30
N PRO A 1007 -16.56 12.71 -22.03
CA PRO A 1007 -16.78 11.72 -23.08
C PRO A 1007 -18.17 11.85 -23.70
N GLY A 1008 -18.31 11.32 -24.92
CA GLY A 1008 -19.56 11.34 -25.69
C GLY A 1008 -19.80 12.65 -26.46
N VAL A 1009 -19.55 12.65 -27.77
CA VAL A 1009 -19.72 13.84 -28.64
C VAL A 1009 -21.16 14.40 -28.63
N ASN A 1010 -22.16 13.54 -28.42
CA ASN A 1010 -23.58 13.92 -28.35
C ASN A 1010 -24.17 13.83 -26.93
N GLU A 1011 -23.31 13.75 -25.92
CA GLU A 1011 -23.72 13.75 -24.52
C GLU A 1011 -23.83 15.16 -23.96
N ILE A 1012 -24.58 15.27 -22.88
CA ILE A 1012 -24.65 16.49 -22.08
C ILE A 1012 -24.15 16.17 -20.69
N TRP A 1013 -23.31 17.04 -20.14
CA TRP A 1013 -22.85 16.95 -18.76
C TRP A 1013 -23.29 18.18 -17.98
N TYR A 1014 -23.92 18.00 -16.83
CA TYR A 1014 -24.38 19.10 -15.98
C TYR A 1014 -23.49 19.21 -14.75
N ASN A 1015 -22.91 20.38 -14.49
CA ASN A 1015 -22.20 20.61 -13.24
C ASN A 1015 -23.15 20.31 -12.06
N LYS A 1016 -22.74 19.42 -11.15
CA LYS A 1016 -23.62 18.94 -10.07
C LYS A 1016 -24.09 20.07 -9.13
N TYR A 1017 -23.28 21.11 -8.96
CA TYR A 1017 -23.52 22.19 -7.99
C TYR A 1017 -24.29 23.36 -8.61
N THR A 1018 -23.97 23.72 -9.85
CA THR A 1018 -24.56 24.91 -10.52
C THR A 1018 -25.58 24.56 -11.60
N TYR A 1019 -25.69 23.29 -11.98
CA TYR A 1019 -26.49 22.80 -13.11
C TYR A 1019 -26.14 23.41 -14.47
N GLN A 1020 -25.03 24.14 -14.55
CA GLN A 1020 -24.52 24.63 -15.82
C GLN A 1020 -24.17 23.49 -16.75
N GLN A 1021 -24.57 23.64 -18.01
CA GLN A 1021 -24.44 22.62 -19.02
C GLN A 1021 -23.08 22.71 -19.72
N VAL A 1022 -22.43 21.55 -19.88
CA VAL A 1022 -21.28 21.33 -20.74
C VAL A 1022 -21.77 20.48 -21.92
N LYS A 1023 -21.67 21.04 -23.13
CA LYS A 1023 -22.09 20.42 -24.41
C LYS A 1023 -20.90 20.02 -25.30
N SER A 1024 -19.68 20.08 -24.78
CA SER A 1024 -18.46 19.75 -25.52
C SER A 1024 -17.97 18.36 -25.16
N GLY A 1025 -17.71 17.54 -26.19
CA GLY A 1025 -16.84 16.38 -26.03
C GLY A 1025 -15.38 16.79 -25.94
N GLY A 1026 -14.56 16.00 -25.25
CA GLY A 1026 -13.12 16.22 -25.11
C GLY A 1026 -12.71 17.00 -23.85
N VAL A 1027 -11.46 17.46 -23.84
CA VAL A 1027 -10.85 18.12 -22.67
C VAL A 1027 -11.35 19.56 -22.55
N ASN A 1028 -11.84 19.93 -21.36
CA ASN A 1028 -12.18 21.30 -21.01
C ASN A 1028 -11.48 21.67 -19.69
N SER A 1029 -10.92 22.88 -19.63
CA SER A 1029 -10.29 23.39 -18.40
C SER A 1029 -11.34 23.98 -17.47
N ILE A 1030 -11.49 23.38 -16.29
CA ILE A 1030 -12.56 23.67 -15.33
C ILE A 1030 -11.99 24.41 -14.12
N PRO A 1031 -12.55 25.56 -13.72
CA PRO A 1031 -12.16 26.24 -12.49
C PRO A 1031 -12.50 25.38 -11.27
N VAL A 1032 -11.56 25.28 -10.34
CA VAL A 1032 -11.74 24.60 -9.06
C VAL A 1032 -11.55 25.56 -7.90
N THR A 1033 -12.43 25.44 -6.91
CA THR A 1033 -12.30 26.16 -5.64
C THR A 1033 -11.84 25.19 -4.55
N PRO A 1034 -11.35 25.66 -3.38
CA PRO A 1034 -11.04 24.76 -2.26
C PRO A 1034 -12.24 23.93 -1.76
N ASN A 1035 -13.48 24.35 -2.05
CA ASN A 1035 -14.69 23.77 -1.46
C ASN A 1035 -15.21 22.53 -2.19
N GLU A 1036 -14.87 22.35 -3.46
CA GLU A 1036 -15.43 21.28 -4.30
C GLU A 1036 -14.41 20.76 -5.31
N ILE A 1037 -14.63 19.52 -5.76
CA ILE A 1037 -13.96 18.93 -6.93
C ILE A 1037 -14.92 18.93 -8.13
N PRO A 1038 -14.43 18.86 -9.38
CA PRO A 1038 -15.30 18.81 -10.56
C PRO A 1038 -16.15 17.53 -10.56
N VAL A 1039 -17.47 17.71 -10.51
CA VAL A 1039 -18.45 16.62 -10.55
C VAL A 1039 -19.60 16.99 -11.47
N TYR A 1040 -19.96 16.05 -12.34
CA TYR A 1040 -20.96 16.26 -13.38
C TYR A 1040 -21.96 15.12 -13.44
N ILE A 1041 -23.23 15.47 -13.62
CA ILE A 1041 -24.31 14.52 -13.86
C ILE A 1041 -24.49 14.38 -15.37
N ARG A 1042 -24.43 13.15 -15.87
CA ARG A 1042 -24.70 12.83 -17.28
C ARG A 1042 -26.17 13.07 -17.59
N GLY A 1043 -26.46 13.78 -18.67
CA GLY A 1043 -27.80 13.89 -19.24
C GLY A 1043 -28.38 12.50 -19.51
N GLY A 1044 -29.69 12.37 -19.37
CA GLY A 1044 -30.37 11.08 -19.45
C GLY A 1044 -30.47 10.34 -18.11
N SER A 1045 -30.01 10.93 -17.01
CA SER A 1045 -29.95 10.29 -15.69
C SER A 1045 -30.98 10.84 -14.69
N ILE A 1046 -31.54 9.96 -13.86
CA ILE A 1046 -32.33 10.33 -12.68
C ILE A 1046 -31.63 9.81 -11.42
N ILE A 1047 -31.22 10.73 -10.54
CA ILE A 1047 -30.45 10.41 -9.32
C ILE A 1047 -31.35 10.57 -8.08
N PRO A 1048 -31.61 9.50 -7.31
CA PRO A 1048 -32.28 9.59 -6.02
C PRO A 1048 -31.31 10.00 -4.90
N LEU A 1049 -31.72 10.96 -4.09
CA LEU A 1049 -30.95 11.49 -2.96
C LEU A 1049 -31.77 11.54 -1.68
N LYS A 1050 -31.12 11.48 -0.52
CA LYS A 1050 -31.73 11.84 0.79
C LYS A 1050 -31.14 13.14 1.31
N ASN A 1051 -31.83 14.26 1.07
CA ASN A 1051 -31.31 15.59 1.43
C ASN A 1051 -31.51 15.95 2.92
N ARG A 1052 -32.28 15.17 3.66
CA ARG A 1052 -32.43 15.33 5.12
C ARG A 1052 -31.31 14.59 5.84
N ILE A 1053 -30.14 15.23 5.89
CA ILE A 1053 -28.96 14.60 6.49
C ILE A 1053 -29.16 14.47 8.01
N ARG A 1054 -28.95 13.25 8.50
CA ARG A 1054 -28.98 12.90 9.93
C ARG A 1054 -27.57 12.57 10.42
N ARG A 1055 -27.45 12.28 11.71
CA ARG A 1055 -26.17 11.94 12.36
C ARG A 1055 -25.59 10.59 11.92
N ALA A 1056 -26.41 9.68 11.43
CA ALA A 1056 -26.04 8.34 10.96
C ALA A 1056 -27.07 7.88 9.89
N ALA A 1057 -26.63 7.09 8.91
CA ALA A 1057 -27.43 6.67 7.77
C ALA A 1057 -28.59 5.75 8.16
N SER A 1058 -28.40 4.90 9.17
CA SER A 1058 -29.42 4.00 9.72
C SER A 1058 -30.69 4.73 10.17
N LEU A 1059 -30.58 5.99 10.60
CA LEU A 1059 -31.70 6.81 11.04
C LEU A 1059 -32.51 7.42 9.89
N THR A 1060 -32.05 7.26 8.66
CA THR A 1060 -32.67 7.86 7.47
C THR A 1060 -33.68 6.94 6.79
N HIS A 1061 -33.87 5.71 7.26
CA HIS A 1061 -34.66 4.66 6.57
C HIS A 1061 -36.02 5.17 6.05
N HIS A 1062 -36.74 5.95 6.86
CA HIS A 1062 -38.06 6.52 6.52
C HIS A 1062 -38.03 7.97 6.03
N ASP A 1063 -36.85 8.56 5.84
CA ASP A 1063 -36.75 9.90 5.28
C ASP A 1063 -37.15 9.94 3.81
N PRO A 1064 -37.69 11.08 3.35
CA PRO A 1064 -38.05 11.25 1.95
C PRO A 1064 -36.85 11.38 1.02
N TYR A 1065 -37.15 11.16 -0.26
CA TYR A 1065 -36.21 11.25 -1.37
C TYR A 1065 -36.39 12.56 -2.15
N THR A 1066 -35.29 13.07 -2.67
CA THR A 1066 -35.24 14.06 -3.74
C THR A 1066 -34.77 13.37 -5.03
N LEU A 1067 -35.42 13.66 -6.16
CA LEU A 1067 -34.97 13.18 -7.48
C LEU A 1067 -34.32 14.33 -8.25
N ILE A 1068 -33.10 14.11 -8.75
CA ILE A 1068 -32.46 15.00 -9.74
C ILE A 1068 -32.62 14.37 -11.11
N VAL A 1069 -33.37 15.02 -12.00
CA VAL A 1069 -33.68 14.57 -13.37
C VAL A 1069 -32.83 15.42 -14.33
N ALA A 1070 -31.72 14.88 -14.82
CA ALA A 1070 -30.85 15.55 -15.78
C ALA A 1070 -31.21 15.10 -17.19
N LEU A 1071 -31.74 16.00 -18.02
CA LEU A 1071 -32.23 15.65 -19.36
C LEU A 1071 -31.09 15.44 -20.36
N ASP A 1072 -31.21 14.46 -21.25
CA ASP A 1072 -30.30 14.32 -22.38
C ASP A 1072 -30.66 15.28 -23.53
N ILE A 1073 -29.95 15.17 -24.66
CA ILE A 1073 -30.19 15.98 -25.85
C ILE A 1073 -31.59 15.77 -26.46
N ASN A 1074 -32.22 14.64 -26.17
CA ASN A 1074 -33.57 14.29 -26.61
C ASN A 1074 -34.64 14.71 -25.59
N GLY A 1075 -34.25 15.36 -24.48
CA GLY A 1075 -35.17 15.76 -23.42
C GLY A 1075 -35.70 14.59 -22.60
N THR A 1076 -34.95 13.49 -22.50
CA THR A 1076 -35.33 12.28 -21.77
C THR A 1076 -34.39 12.01 -20.60
N ALA A 1077 -34.84 11.23 -19.61
CA ALA A 1077 -34.00 10.72 -18.54
C ALA A 1077 -34.54 9.44 -17.92
N ASN A 1078 -33.67 8.59 -17.38
CA ASN A 1078 -34.03 7.37 -16.67
C ASN A 1078 -33.15 7.16 -15.44
N GLY A 1079 -33.68 6.48 -14.43
CA GLY A 1079 -32.91 6.07 -13.26
C GLY A 1079 -33.68 5.08 -12.41
N PHE A 1080 -33.02 4.56 -11.39
CA PHE A 1080 -33.56 3.53 -10.52
C PHE A 1080 -33.38 3.90 -9.05
N LEU A 1081 -34.17 3.28 -8.18
CA LEU A 1081 -34.01 3.33 -6.74
C LEU A 1081 -34.30 1.95 -6.14
N TYR A 1082 -33.31 1.40 -5.44
CA TYR A 1082 -33.47 0.22 -4.59
C TYR A 1082 -33.57 0.63 -3.12
N VAL A 1083 -34.49 -0.01 -2.39
CA VAL A 1083 -34.69 0.18 -0.94
C VAL A 1083 -35.02 -1.16 -0.29
N ASP A 1084 -34.33 -1.50 0.80
CA ASP A 1084 -34.71 -2.59 1.71
C ASP A 1084 -34.58 -2.10 3.17
N GLU A 1085 -34.67 -3.00 4.15
CA GLU A 1085 -34.55 -2.69 5.58
C GLU A 1085 -33.13 -2.25 6.00
N GLY A 1086 -32.16 -2.32 5.09
CA GLY A 1086 -30.84 -1.71 5.20
C GLY A 1086 -29.79 -2.58 5.87
N ASP A 1087 -30.13 -3.70 6.51
CA ASP A 1087 -29.12 -4.48 7.25
C ASP A 1087 -29.38 -6.00 7.27
N ASP A 1088 -30.62 -6.45 7.16
CA ASP A 1088 -30.94 -7.89 7.14
C ASP A 1088 -30.96 -8.53 5.74
N PHE A 1089 -31.26 -9.83 5.71
CA PHE A 1089 -31.44 -10.60 4.48
C PHE A 1089 -32.89 -10.70 3.98
N ASN A 1090 -33.85 -9.93 4.54
CA ASN A 1090 -35.26 -10.06 4.18
C ASN A 1090 -35.55 -9.69 2.72
N TYR A 1091 -34.66 -8.93 2.07
CA TYR A 1091 -34.72 -8.68 0.63
C TYR A 1091 -34.76 -9.99 -0.20
N ARG A 1092 -34.12 -11.08 0.28
CA ARG A 1092 -34.15 -12.41 -0.35
C ARG A 1092 -35.55 -13.03 -0.32
N ASN A 1093 -36.40 -12.58 0.60
CA ASN A 1093 -37.80 -12.99 0.76
C ASN A 1093 -38.77 -11.96 0.16
N GLY A 1094 -38.30 -11.09 -0.73
CA GLY A 1094 -39.13 -10.08 -1.40
C GLY A 1094 -39.39 -8.82 -0.58
N LYS A 1095 -38.73 -8.61 0.56
CA LYS A 1095 -38.86 -7.37 1.38
C LYS A 1095 -37.95 -6.25 0.90
N TYR A 1096 -38.26 -5.72 -0.29
CA TYR A 1096 -37.56 -4.59 -0.87
C TYR A 1096 -38.47 -3.83 -1.85
N LEU A 1097 -38.06 -2.64 -2.29
CA LEU A 1097 -38.62 -1.94 -3.45
C LEU A 1097 -37.53 -1.72 -4.46
N TYR A 1098 -37.86 -1.94 -5.73
CA TYR A 1098 -37.02 -1.56 -6.86
C TYR A 1098 -37.85 -0.76 -7.84
N LEU A 1099 -37.56 0.53 -7.94
CA LEU A 1099 -38.33 1.51 -8.70
C LEU A 1099 -37.55 1.95 -9.93
N LYS A 1100 -38.25 2.10 -11.06
CA LYS A 1100 -37.76 2.79 -12.24
C LYS A 1100 -38.43 4.16 -12.33
N PHE A 1101 -37.63 5.19 -12.54
CA PHE A 1101 -38.08 6.52 -12.90
C PHE A 1101 -37.76 6.79 -14.37
N THR A 1102 -38.71 7.38 -15.08
CA THR A 1102 -38.53 7.82 -16.47
C THR A 1102 -39.09 9.22 -16.64
N TYR A 1103 -38.30 10.10 -17.28
CA TYR A 1103 -38.77 11.37 -17.80
C TYR A 1103 -38.90 11.27 -19.33
N LEU A 1104 -40.12 11.47 -19.83
CA LEU A 1104 -40.41 11.47 -21.27
C LEU A 1104 -41.67 12.30 -21.52
N ASN A 1105 -41.73 13.04 -22.63
CA ASN A 1105 -42.91 13.80 -23.04
C ASN A 1105 -43.46 14.74 -21.94
N ASN A 1106 -42.57 15.43 -21.23
CA ASN A 1106 -42.90 16.32 -20.11
C ASN A 1106 -43.61 15.61 -18.94
N GLN A 1107 -43.42 14.30 -18.82
CA GLN A 1107 -43.94 13.49 -17.73
C GLN A 1107 -42.81 12.81 -16.98
N ILE A 1108 -42.93 12.75 -15.66
CA ILE A 1108 -42.11 11.91 -14.79
C ILE A 1108 -42.97 10.73 -14.37
N ILE A 1109 -42.52 9.51 -14.63
CA ILE A 1109 -43.24 8.28 -14.36
C ILE A 1109 -42.42 7.45 -13.38
N SER A 1110 -43.06 6.91 -12.33
CA SER A 1110 -42.50 5.91 -11.43
C SER A 1110 -43.22 4.59 -11.59
N GLN A 1111 -42.46 3.51 -11.77
CA GLN A 1111 -42.97 2.15 -11.94
C GLN A 1111 -42.15 1.17 -11.10
N PHE A 1112 -42.77 0.06 -10.71
CA PHE A 1112 -42.03 -1.06 -10.12
C PHE A 1112 -41.18 -1.75 -11.20
N ALA A 1113 -39.90 -1.93 -10.92
CA ALA A 1113 -38.94 -2.66 -11.74
C ALA A 1113 -38.65 -4.08 -11.20
N GLY A 1114 -39.28 -4.47 -10.08
CA GLY A 1114 -39.22 -5.80 -9.50
C GLY A 1114 -40.48 -6.12 -8.71
N GLU A 1115 -40.60 -7.36 -8.23
CA GLU A 1115 -41.80 -7.88 -7.55
C GLU A 1115 -41.81 -7.67 -6.02
N GLY A 1116 -40.72 -7.14 -5.47
CA GLY A 1116 -40.57 -6.89 -4.04
C GLY A 1116 -41.59 -5.90 -3.48
N LYS A 1117 -41.91 -6.06 -2.18
CA LYS A 1117 -42.76 -5.16 -1.41
C LYS A 1117 -42.11 -4.81 -0.08
N LEU A 1118 -42.05 -3.53 0.23
CA LEU A 1118 -41.53 -3.02 1.50
C LEU A 1118 -42.56 -2.13 2.19
N GLU A 1119 -42.73 -2.31 3.50
CA GLU A 1119 -43.48 -1.36 4.31
C GLU A 1119 -42.57 -0.19 4.70
N THR A 1120 -42.87 1.01 4.20
CA THR A 1120 -42.08 2.20 4.53
C THR A 1120 -42.93 3.46 4.47
N LYS A 1121 -42.56 4.45 5.29
CA LYS A 1121 -43.16 5.79 5.29
C LYS A 1121 -42.40 6.78 4.40
N ALA A 1122 -41.38 6.31 3.67
CA ALA A 1122 -40.61 7.16 2.78
C ALA A 1122 -41.44 7.62 1.57
N TRP A 1123 -41.16 8.82 1.07
CA TRP A 1123 -41.95 9.49 0.05
C TRP A 1123 -41.07 10.43 -0.80
N ILE A 1124 -41.58 10.94 -1.92
CA ILE A 1124 -40.87 11.89 -2.78
C ILE A 1124 -41.17 13.33 -2.33
N GLU A 1125 -40.18 14.02 -1.75
CA GLU A 1125 -40.37 15.40 -1.26
C GLU A 1125 -40.03 16.50 -2.24
N LYS A 1126 -39.18 16.20 -3.21
CA LYS A 1126 -38.71 17.19 -4.17
C LYS A 1126 -38.27 16.51 -5.46
N ILE A 1127 -38.56 17.15 -6.59
CA ILE A 1127 -37.99 16.78 -7.88
C ILE A 1127 -37.35 18.03 -8.48
N VAL A 1128 -36.13 17.91 -8.97
CA VAL A 1128 -35.41 18.97 -9.68
C VAL A 1128 -35.11 18.45 -11.08
N ILE A 1129 -35.61 19.15 -12.09
CA ILE A 1129 -35.41 18.83 -13.50
C ILE A 1129 -34.44 19.85 -14.08
N VAL A 1130 -33.34 19.38 -14.66
CA VAL A 1130 -32.26 20.21 -15.17
C VAL A 1130 -32.18 20.08 -16.68
N GLY A 1131 -31.94 21.20 -17.38
CA GLY A 1131 -31.88 21.23 -18.84
C GLY A 1131 -33.24 21.31 -19.51
N ILE A 1132 -34.26 21.79 -18.80
CA ILE A 1132 -35.63 21.87 -19.31
C ILE A 1132 -35.77 23.06 -20.28
N PRO A 1133 -36.21 22.86 -21.54
CA PRO A 1133 -36.22 23.91 -22.54
C PRO A 1133 -37.42 24.86 -22.42
N ASN A 1134 -38.51 24.42 -21.77
CA ASN A 1134 -39.78 25.11 -21.71
C ASN A 1134 -40.10 25.59 -20.29
N LEU A 1135 -40.79 26.74 -20.20
CA LEU A 1135 -41.35 27.25 -18.96
C LEU A 1135 -42.72 26.59 -18.72
N PHE A 1136 -42.80 25.71 -17.71
CA PHE A 1136 -44.06 25.14 -17.24
C PHE A 1136 -44.63 25.97 -16.10
N LYS A 1137 -45.96 26.12 -16.06
CA LYS A 1137 -46.64 26.92 -15.04
C LYS A 1137 -47.08 26.09 -13.86
N LYS A 1138 -47.33 24.80 -14.07
CA LYS A 1138 -47.76 23.87 -13.02
C LYS A 1138 -47.41 22.43 -13.36
N ALA A 1139 -47.52 21.56 -12.36
CA ALA A 1139 -47.44 20.11 -12.54
C ALA A 1139 -48.70 19.44 -12.00
N ILE A 1140 -49.04 18.28 -12.52
CA ILE A 1140 -50.19 17.48 -12.08
C ILE A 1140 -49.73 16.08 -11.73
N VAL A 1141 -49.95 15.66 -10.49
CA VAL A 1141 -49.67 14.29 -10.03
C VAL A 1141 -50.91 13.40 -10.13
N ARG A 1142 -50.69 12.15 -10.52
CA ARG A 1142 -51.64 11.04 -10.42
C ARG A 1142 -50.91 9.84 -9.81
N SER A 1143 -51.42 9.27 -8.72
CA SER A 1143 -50.91 8.03 -8.13
C SER A 1143 -52.00 6.97 -8.04
N ASP A 1144 -51.62 5.72 -7.76
CA ASP A 1144 -52.57 4.59 -7.66
C ASP A 1144 -53.62 4.77 -6.56
N SER A 1145 -53.27 5.45 -5.46
CA SER A 1145 -54.15 5.65 -4.30
C SER A 1145 -54.79 7.04 -4.23
N GLY A 1146 -54.28 8.00 -5.01
CA GLY A 1146 -54.64 9.41 -4.95
C GLY A 1146 -55.48 9.90 -6.13
N GLY A 1147 -56.22 11.00 -5.92
CA GLY A 1147 -56.85 11.76 -7.01
C GLY A 1147 -55.83 12.55 -7.85
N GLN A 1148 -56.32 13.35 -8.80
CA GLN A 1148 -55.48 14.28 -9.54
C GLN A 1148 -55.22 15.54 -8.72
N GLU A 1149 -53.97 15.81 -8.35
CA GLU A 1149 -53.59 17.00 -7.58
C GLU A 1149 -52.67 17.93 -8.38
N GLU A 1150 -52.83 19.24 -8.19
CA GLU A 1150 -51.98 20.26 -8.79
C GLU A 1150 -50.79 20.58 -7.85
N LEU A 1151 -49.59 20.59 -8.41
CA LEU A 1151 -48.33 20.85 -7.72
C LEU A 1151 -47.71 22.18 -8.19
N GLU A 1152 -47.14 22.92 -7.24
CA GLU A 1152 -46.39 24.14 -7.52
C GLU A 1152 -45.04 23.80 -8.17
N VAL A 1153 -44.72 24.52 -9.25
CA VAL A 1153 -43.42 24.46 -9.92
C VAL A 1153 -42.72 25.80 -9.80
N LYS A 1154 -41.41 25.76 -9.56
CA LYS A 1154 -40.56 26.94 -9.53
C LYS A 1154 -39.43 26.78 -10.53
N TYR A 1155 -39.34 27.71 -11.48
CA TYR A 1155 -38.25 27.77 -12.45
C TYR A 1155 -37.11 28.65 -11.94
N ASN A 1156 -35.88 28.19 -12.11
CA ASN A 1156 -34.67 28.97 -11.89
C ASN A 1156 -34.01 29.26 -13.23
N THR A 1157 -34.09 30.53 -13.67
CA THR A 1157 -33.54 30.96 -14.95
C THR A 1157 -32.02 30.87 -15.02
N ALA A 1158 -31.31 31.08 -13.90
CA ALA A 1158 -29.85 31.04 -13.89
C ALA A 1158 -29.29 29.61 -14.06
N GLU A 1159 -30.02 28.62 -13.55
CA GLU A 1159 -29.63 27.20 -13.56
C GLU A 1159 -30.31 26.40 -14.67
N HIS A 1160 -31.24 27.01 -15.42
CA HIS A 1160 -32.13 26.32 -16.36
C HIS A 1160 -32.78 25.06 -15.74
N SER A 1161 -33.25 25.21 -14.51
CA SER A 1161 -33.79 24.12 -13.70
C SER A 1161 -35.23 24.40 -13.25
N LEU A 1162 -36.05 23.35 -13.14
CA LEU A 1162 -37.41 23.39 -12.61
C LEU A 1162 -37.50 22.53 -11.36
N SER A 1163 -37.98 23.11 -10.27
CA SER A 1163 -38.22 22.40 -9.01
C SER A 1163 -39.72 22.18 -8.78
N ILE A 1164 -40.11 20.93 -8.53
CA ILE A 1164 -41.44 20.56 -8.03
C ILE A 1164 -41.30 20.34 -6.53
N ARG A 1165 -42.00 21.15 -5.72
CA ARG A 1165 -41.89 21.10 -4.26
C ARG A 1165 -43.03 20.30 -3.64
N LYS A 1166 -42.69 19.42 -2.71
CA LYS A 1166 -43.63 18.64 -1.89
C LYS A 1166 -44.65 17.83 -2.73
N PRO A 1167 -44.23 16.97 -3.68
CA PRO A 1167 -45.14 16.02 -4.32
C PRO A 1167 -45.92 15.15 -3.31
N ALA A 1168 -45.32 14.83 -2.16
CA ALA A 1168 -45.98 14.09 -1.07
C ALA A 1168 -46.39 12.64 -1.41
N ILE A 1169 -45.78 12.05 -2.44
CA ILE A 1169 -46.16 10.74 -2.98
C ILE A 1169 -45.34 9.64 -2.31
N SER A 1170 -45.99 8.59 -1.83
CA SER A 1170 -45.32 7.41 -1.28
C SER A 1170 -44.44 6.73 -2.33
N ILE A 1171 -43.28 6.19 -1.92
CA ILE A 1171 -42.46 5.35 -2.82
C ILE A 1171 -43.02 3.94 -2.99
N THR A 1172 -44.10 3.60 -2.29
CA THR A 1172 -44.79 2.30 -2.37
C THR A 1172 -45.89 2.27 -3.44
N GLU A 1173 -45.99 3.29 -4.29
CA GLU A 1173 -47.05 3.45 -5.29
C GLU A 1173 -46.46 3.79 -6.65
N GLN A 1174 -47.18 3.44 -7.72
CA GLN A 1174 -46.89 3.99 -9.04
C GLN A 1174 -47.53 5.36 -9.18
N TRP A 1175 -46.87 6.24 -9.92
CA TRP A 1175 -47.34 7.59 -10.13
C TRP A 1175 -46.80 8.21 -11.41
N THR A 1176 -47.53 9.20 -11.91
CA THR A 1176 -47.14 10.04 -13.05
C THR A 1176 -47.32 11.50 -12.68
N ILE A 1177 -46.30 12.32 -12.91
CA ILE A 1177 -46.36 13.78 -12.81
C ILE A 1177 -46.26 14.37 -14.21
N SER A 1178 -47.29 15.09 -14.68
CA SER A 1178 -47.31 15.79 -15.96
C SER A 1178 -47.04 17.28 -15.78
N LEU A 1179 -46.12 17.86 -16.56
CA LEU A 1179 -45.85 19.30 -16.57
C LEU A 1179 -46.75 20.00 -17.61
N LEU A 1180 -47.37 21.14 -17.24
CA LEU A 1180 -48.32 21.90 -18.06
C LEU A 1180 -47.99 23.39 -18.18
#